data_AF-A0A4V3JYB9-F1
#
_entry.id   AF-A0A4V3JYB9-F1
#
_cell.length_a   1.000
_cell.length_b   1.000
_cell.length_c   1.000
_cell.angle_alpha   90.00
_cell.angle_beta   90.00
_cell.angle_gamma   90.00
#
_symmetry.space_group_name_H-M   'P 1'
#
loop_
_entity.id
_entity.type
_entity.pdbx_description
1 polymer ?
#
loop_
_entity_poly.entity_id
_entity_poly.type
_entity_poly.pdbx_seq_one_letter_code
_entity_poly.pdbx_strand_id
1 'polypeptide(L)'
;MSITYNDLKQAVLGSGPMGIIISTLVAQKYDEVILWIPDKEVVETLNRRRQAEILGITVDIPDHVEIVSSLDRFGRDDWAFHIAVPSRFFLDSLHSLLDTISPNNEYVFSFFTKGILDSKYRKKHGFVTYSQYLDYLLKERNFRSSSIAVVNGPSMLVELLEEKYTFFNIGSLDKATSDYIAEIFLSHYIHTSTTDDIHGMEIIGVAKNPMAIAAGIVSLMPRYGSNLLGEVLSVGFQEVRDLAMKYGARPDTVMGRSGLADFIATATCSRSRNRSFGQKIVGELLSGQEKLSVMDRIEIFFSPKQFIERESNKWHDNVEGTYALSILIELANEIRLPFTLHRTLFDVLTRKQPPNALLDLIRGTKSNVASAPLVVQKKVGLNLTSGIDFQNLLVDRILKQINSVAGTTSRVKKQSSAIAENTQKRLAKAKRKRQKLDEEKFTQELEIWQRFNACNKDEEPTHIKELVRFYVREIADNYSPTVRESILRFVAPIRLLSGGFMRGSMIPHIGGKTEVVKALSSKYNLLYAPTHRSHLDSVEVAYSLFHLGLPVPRYAAGINLMSNPFWEWMLKSLGAYAVDRERTRNSLYLECLTLYSQVMLEQGIPSLVYPEGTRSRTGGIVPVKTGLLSTAVNAFRSSGTEIVIVPMAVSYETVPEDNQFCDIHEELSMGGFLAKRSNVYVEFCDPIPISEYAHTEDPTLELSYRITKGWKQYHKLLPNQIVAKILSENEHSVELSQSTMLVEDFITRHNGNYLTKDPEEIWEKGRKILEKRKLIEVANRIVRSKQEALINYYGTMIPEDEDQKY
;
A
#
# COMPACT_ATOMS: atom_id res chain seq x y z
N MET A 1 11.64 47.28 15.62
CA MET A 1 10.97 48.26 16.51
C MET A 1 10.37 47.46 17.65
N SER A 2 10.30 48.01 18.86
CA SER A 2 9.72 47.33 20.02
C SER A 2 8.20 47.48 20.00
N ILE A 3 7.46 46.36 20.13
CA ILE A 3 5.99 46.35 20.21
C ILE A 3 5.52 47.09 21.48
N THR A 4 4.45 47.87 21.35
CA THR A 4 3.81 48.57 22.48
C THR A 4 2.70 47.70 23.08
N TYR A 5 3.07 46.83 24.02
CA TYR A 5 2.17 45.79 24.54
C TYR A 5 0.87 46.28 25.21
N ASN A 6 0.87 47.47 25.82
CA ASN A 6 -0.26 47.96 26.62
C ASN A 6 -1.48 48.40 25.80
N ASP A 7 -1.31 48.65 24.50
CA ASP A 7 -2.37 49.16 23.62
C ASP A 7 -2.97 48.08 22.70
N LEU A 8 -2.52 46.83 22.84
CA LEU A 8 -2.97 45.72 21.99
C LEU A 8 -4.38 45.27 22.37
N LYS A 9 -5.28 45.24 21.37
CA LYS A 9 -6.61 44.62 21.52
C LYS A 9 -6.48 43.10 21.55
N GLN A 10 -7.38 42.42 22.27
CA GLN A 10 -7.28 40.98 22.45
C GLN A 10 -8.26 40.22 21.56
N ALA A 11 -7.76 39.20 20.86
CA ALA A 11 -8.58 38.32 20.04
C ALA A 11 -8.21 36.86 20.26
N VAL A 12 -9.23 36.00 20.38
CA VAL A 12 -9.08 34.55 20.51
C VAL A 12 -9.69 33.87 19.30
N LEU A 13 -8.92 33.03 18.62
CA LEU A 13 -9.35 32.30 17.44
C LEU A 13 -9.58 30.84 17.81
N GLY A 14 -10.84 30.39 17.79
CA GLY A 14 -11.18 28.99 17.95
C GLY A 14 -12.53 28.74 18.62
N SER A 15 -13.36 27.90 17.98
CA SER A 15 -14.66 27.47 18.48
C SER A 15 -14.61 26.29 19.46
N GLY A 16 -13.43 25.70 19.64
CA GLY A 16 -13.25 24.57 20.52
C GLY A 16 -13.28 24.96 22.00
N PRO A 17 -13.38 23.98 22.91
CA PRO A 17 -13.35 24.21 24.35
C PRO A 17 -12.21 25.11 24.85
N MET A 18 -11.00 24.91 24.31
CA MET A 18 -9.85 25.72 24.68
C MET A 18 -10.02 27.18 24.26
N GLY A 19 -10.53 27.47 23.06
CA GLY A 19 -10.76 28.83 22.59
C GLY A 19 -11.77 29.58 23.46
N ILE A 20 -12.86 28.92 23.84
CA ILE A 20 -13.85 29.50 24.74
C ILE A 20 -13.22 29.81 26.11
N ILE A 21 -12.52 28.86 26.73
CA ILE A 21 -11.87 29.07 28.04
C ILE A 21 -10.79 30.16 27.97
N ILE A 22 -10.00 30.20 26.90
CA ILE A 22 -8.99 31.26 26.71
C ILE A 22 -9.67 32.62 26.58
N SER A 23 -10.78 32.72 25.85
CA SER A 23 -11.53 33.98 25.76
C SER A 23 -12.06 34.45 27.11
N THR A 24 -12.56 33.55 27.96
CA THR A 24 -13.03 33.89 29.30
C THR A 24 -11.89 34.27 30.24
N LEU A 25 -10.72 33.63 30.11
CA LEU A 25 -9.53 33.96 30.90
C LEU A 25 -8.96 35.33 30.55
N VAL A 26 -8.85 35.64 29.26
CA VAL A 26 -8.40 36.95 28.77
C VAL A 26 -9.38 38.05 29.21
N ALA A 27 -10.69 37.77 29.14
CA ALA A 27 -11.75 38.69 29.56
C ALA A 27 -11.71 39.07 31.05
N GLN A 28 -10.96 38.35 31.90
CA GLN A 28 -10.78 38.75 33.31
C GLN A 28 -9.88 39.97 33.48
N LYS A 29 -9.07 40.31 32.47
CA LYS A 29 -8.07 41.39 32.53
C LYS A 29 -8.27 42.47 31.48
N TYR A 30 -9.11 42.20 30.48
CA TYR A 30 -9.36 43.10 29.38
C TYR A 30 -10.86 43.29 29.20
N ASP A 31 -11.26 44.56 29.04
CA ASP A 31 -12.65 44.96 28.86
C ASP A 31 -13.13 44.81 27.41
N GLU A 32 -12.21 44.63 26.45
CA GLU A 32 -12.54 44.40 25.03
C GLU A 32 -11.83 43.14 24.53
N VAL A 33 -12.61 42.08 24.28
CA VAL A 33 -12.10 40.79 23.77
C VAL A 33 -12.96 40.30 22.63
N ILE A 34 -12.34 39.89 21.51
CA ILE A 34 -13.05 39.28 20.38
C ILE A 34 -12.82 37.77 20.37
N LEU A 35 -13.89 36.97 20.39
CA LEU A 35 -13.85 35.54 20.13
C LEU A 35 -14.27 35.27 18.68
N TRP A 36 -13.32 34.88 17.84
CA TRP A 36 -13.58 34.52 16.45
C TRP A 36 -13.88 33.03 16.30
N ILE A 37 -15.02 32.73 15.68
CA ILE A 37 -15.50 31.39 15.36
C ILE A 37 -16.00 31.38 13.91
N PRO A 38 -15.43 30.53 13.02
CA PRO A 38 -15.79 30.54 11.61
C PRO A 38 -17.25 30.13 11.34
N ASP A 39 -17.84 29.32 12.22
CA ASP A 39 -19.19 28.80 12.08
C ASP A 39 -20.24 29.81 12.59
N LYS A 40 -21.03 30.35 11.65
CA LYS A 40 -22.07 31.34 11.94
C LYS A 40 -23.17 30.80 12.86
N GLU A 41 -23.57 29.54 12.72
CA GLU A 41 -24.65 28.96 13.54
C GLU A 41 -24.20 28.81 15.00
N VAL A 42 -22.93 28.45 15.21
CA VAL A 42 -22.31 28.41 16.53
C VAL A 42 -22.25 29.82 17.13
N VAL A 43 -21.83 30.82 16.36
CA VAL A 43 -21.78 32.22 16.81
C VAL A 43 -23.16 32.73 17.23
N GLU A 44 -24.20 32.51 16.43
CA GLU A 44 -25.57 32.90 16.77
C GLU A 44 -26.06 32.22 18.05
N THR A 45 -25.74 30.93 18.21
CA THR A 45 -26.10 30.16 19.40
C THR A 45 -25.41 30.70 20.65
N LEU A 46 -24.10 30.94 20.59
CA LEU A 46 -23.31 31.45 21.72
C LEU A 46 -23.67 32.90 22.05
N ASN A 47 -23.93 33.76 21.06
CA ASN A 47 -24.37 35.13 21.31
C ASN A 47 -25.75 35.18 21.99
N ARG A 48 -26.67 34.29 21.63
CA ARG A 48 -27.99 34.21 22.26
C ARG A 48 -27.93 33.66 23.68
N ARG A 49 -27.13 32.61 23.91
CA ARG A 49 -27.10 31.91 25.21
C ARG A 49 -26.08 32.49 26.20
N ARG A 50 -25.03 33.15 25.70
CA ARG A 50 -23.83 33.57 26.45
C ARG A 50 -23.24 32.44 27.30
N GLN A 51 -23.44 31.19 26.89
CA GLN A 51 -23.06 29.99 27.60
C GLN A 51 -22.65 28.90 26.63
N ALA A 52 -21.60 28.16 26.99
CA ALA A 52 -21.13 26.98 26.29
C ALA A 52 -21.12 25.76 27.22
N GLU A 53 -21.53 24.60 26.70
CA GLU A 53 -21.43 23.34 27.44
C GLU A 53 -20.17 22.59 27.03
N ILE A 54 -19.25 22.40 27.98
CA ILE A 54 -17.94 21.78 27.75
C ILE A 54 -17.76 20.64 28.75
N LEU A 55 -17.67 19.40 28.26
CA LEU A 55 -17.50 18.20 29.10
C LEU A 55 -18.55 18.07 30.24
N GLY A 56 -19.78 18.52 29.98
CA GLY A 56 -20.88 18.54 30.96
C GLY A 56 -20.80 19.67 31.99
N ILE A 57 -19.90 20.65 31.79
CA ILE A 57 -19.76 21.85 32.62
C ILE A 57 -20.21 23.06 31.78
N THR A 58 -21.09 23.88 32.33
CA THR A 58 -21.51 25.13 31.71
C THR A 58 -20.46 26.22 31.97
N VAL A 59 -20.02 26.88 30.90
CA VAL A 59 -19.10 28.02 30.96
C VAL A 59 -19.84 29.27 30.50
N ASP A 60 -19.89 30.27 31.37
CA ASP A 60 -20.45 31.58 31.05
C ASP A 60 -19.43 32.42 30.25
N ILE A 61 -19.88 33.03 29.16
CA ILE A 61 -19.07 33.91 28.32
C ILE A 61 -19.39 35.37 28.70
N PRO A 62 -18.45 36.12 29.32
CA PRO A 62 -18.69 37.48 29.83
C PRO A 62 -19.21 38.41 28.74
N ASP A 63 -20.20 39.28 29.04
CA ASP A 63 -20.91 40.08 28.04
C ASP A 63 -20.01 40.96 27.15
N HIS A 64 -18.85 41.38 27.67
CA HIS A 64 -17.88 42.18 26.94
C HIS A 64 -16.99 41.39 25.96
N VAL A 65 -17.16 40.06 25.89
CA VAL A 65 -16.58 39.23 24.83
C VAL A 65 -17.48 39.29 23.60
N GLU A 66 -17.03 39.98 22.54
CA GLU A 66 -17.70 40.03 21.24
C GLU A 66 -17.44 38.72 20.48
N ILE A 67 -18.49 37.95 20.16
CA ILE A 67 -18.36 36.69 19.41
C ILE A 67 -18.70 36.96 17.95
N VAL A 68 -17.74 36.76 17.05
CA VAL A 68 -17.85 37.13 15.62
C VAL A 68 -17.46 35.97 14.71
N SER A 69 -18.05 35.94 13.51
CA SER A 69 -17.68 34.98 12.46
C SER A 69 -16.80 35.55 11.36
N SER A 70 -16.77 36.88 11.21
CA SER A 70 -15.96 37.54 10.19
C SER A 70 -14.62 38.01 10.75
N LEU A 71 -13.58 37.97 9.92
CA LEU A 71 -12.25 38.50 10.23
C LEU A 71 -12.16 40.01 9.96
N ASP A 72 -13.17 40.64 9.33
CA ASP A 72 -13.13 42.03 8.86
C ASP A 72 -12.75 43.08 9.93
N ARG A 73 -13.00 42.76 11.21
CA ARG A 73 -12.66 43.62 12.36
C ARG A 73 -11.15 43.79 12.57
N PHE A 74 -10.33 42.85 12.08
CA PHE A 74 -8.91 42.79 12.41
C PHE A 74 -8.00 43.62 11.49
N GLY A 75 -8.54 44.26 10.44
CA GLY A 75 -7.72 44.91 9.41
C GLY A 75 -7.09 46.27 9.77
N ARG A 76 -7.48 46.90 10.89
CA ARG A 76 -7.16 48.33 11.16
C ARG A 76 -6.38 48.61 12.44
N ASP A 77 -6.51 47.79 13.46
CA ASP A 77 -5.92 48.02 14.78
C ASP A 77 -4.72 47.08 15.05
N ASP A 78 -4.04 47.29 16.17
CA ASP A 78 -2.98 46.42 16.69
C ASP A 78 -3.59 45.34 17.60
N TRP A 79 -3.16 44.08 17.44
CA TRP A 79 -3.84 42.93 18.06
C TRP A 79 -2.89 41.91 18.68
N ALA A 80 -3.29 41.36 19.82
CA ALA A 80 -2.82 40.09 20.34
C ALA A 80 -3.80 38.97 19.93
N PHE A 81 -3.33 38.05 19.10
CA PHE A 81 -4.09 36.89 18.61
C PHE A 81 -3.71 35.62 19.36
N HIS A 82 -4.66 35.07 20.12
CA HIS A 82 -4.54 33.78 20.80
C HIS A 82 -5.17 32.66 19.96
N ILE A 83 -4.33 31.84 19.33
CA ILE A 83 -4.77 30.81 18.39
C ILE A 83 -4.97 29.48 19.11
N ALA A 84 -6.22 29.07 19.25
CA ALA A 84 -6.67 27.84 19.92
C ALA A 84 -7.57 26.99 19.01
N VAL A 85 -7.29 26.99 17.71
CA VAL A 85 -7.98 26.15 16.71
C VAL A 85 -7.43 24.72 16.71
N PRO A 86 -8.22 23.68 16.37
CA PRO A 86 -7.68 22.34 16.13
C PRO A 86 -6.57 22.35 15.07
N SER A 87 -5.53 21.51 15.24
CA SER A 87 -4.35 21.49 14.37
C SER A 87 -4.67 21.34 12.88
N ARG A 88 -5.70 20.56 12.53
CA ARG A 88 -6.17 20.37 11.14
C ARG A 88 -6.70 21.66 10.47
N PHE A 89 -7.16 22.63 11.23
CA PHE A 89 -7.71 23.90 10.74
C PHE A 89 -6.74 25.08 10.94
N PHE A 90 -5.57 24.81 11.53
CA PHE A 90 -4.60 25.83 11.90
C PHE A 90 -4.15 26.65 10.69
N LEU A 91 -3.74 25.97 9.61
CA LEU A 91 -3.22 26.63 8.42
C LEU A 91 -4.25 27.49 7.71
N ASP A 92 -5.46 26.97 7.51
CA ASP A 92 -6.52 27.72 6.83
C ASP A 92 -6.93 28.95 7.63
N SER A 93 -7.03 28.82 8.95
CA SER A 93 -7.33 29.95 9.85
C SER A 93 -6.21 30.99 9.85
N LEU A 94 -4.94 30.54 9.87
CA LEU A 94 -3.78 31.41 9.85
C LEU A 94 -3.68 32.21 8.53
N HIS A 95 -3.82 31.54 7.38
CA HIS A 95 -3.79 32.21 6.08
C HIS A 95 -4.94 33.21 5.94
N SER A 96 -6.16 32.84 6.33
CA SER A 96 -7.32 33.74 6.29
C SER A 96 -7.12 34.99 7.15
N LEU A 97 -6.54 34.83 8.35
CA LEU A 97 -6.18 35.94 9.21
C LEU A 97 -5.14 36.85 8.55
N LEU A 98 -4.03 36.28 8.06
CA LEU A 98 -2.95 37.02 7.42
C LEU A 98 -3.37 37.71 6.11
N ASP A 99 -4.40 37.21 5.43
CA ASP A 99 -5.01 37.85 4.25
C ASP A 99 -5.86 39.07 4.62
N THR A 100 -6.31 39.17 5.88
CA THR A 100 -7.21 40.23 6.35
C THR A 100 -6.48 41.37 7.06
N ILE A 101 -5.41 41.06 7.79
CA ILE A 101 -4.70 42.03 8.64
C ILE A 101 -3.67 42.86 7.85
N SER A 102 -3.47 44.12 8.25
CA SER A 102 -2.54 45.06 7.60
C SER A 102 -1.08 44.78 8.00
N PRO A 103 -0.11 44.68 7.05
CA PRO A 103 1.31 44.49 7.37
C PRO A 103 1.99 45.63 8.15
N ASN A 104 1.32 46.79 8.27
CA ASN A 104 1.89 47.99 8.90
C ASN A 104 1.61 48.11 10.41
N ASN A 105 0.74 47.27 10.95
CA ASN A 105 0.32 47.30 12.36
C ASN A 105 1.20 46.37 13.22
N GLU A 106 1.01 46.43 14.54
CA GLU A 106 1.71 45.61 15.52
C GLU A 106 0.88 44.38 15.93
N TYR A 107 1.52 43.21 15.93
CA TYR A 107 0.84 41.96 16.26
C TYR A 107 1.62 41.07 17.21
N VAL A 108 0.91 40.44 18.14
CA VAL A 108 1.45 39.35 18.95
C VAL A 108 0.62 38.10 18.69
N PHE A 109 1.26 37.01 18.27
CA PHE A 109 0.59 35.73 18.04
C PHE A 109 0.96 34.75 19.14
N SER A 110 0.00 34.21 19.88
CA SER A 110 0.24 33.14 20.87
C SER A 110 -0.47 31.85 20.48
N PHE A 111 0.27 30.75 20.34
CA PHE A 111 -0.29 29.47 19.92
C PHE A 111 -0.58 28.55 21.09
N PHE A 112 -1.84 28.15 21.24
CA PHE A 112 -2.29 27.06 22.10
C PHE A 112 -2.48 25.76 21.31
N THR A 113 -2.62 25.86 19.99
CA THR A 113 -2.73 24.72 19.08
C THR A 113 -1.46 23.89 19.10
N LYS A 114 -1.59 22.60 19.45
CA LYS A 114 -0.50 21.63 19.43
C LYS A 114 -0.58 20.80 18.14
N GLY A 115 0.41 20.92 17.26
CA GLY A 115 0.42 20.22 15.99
C GLY A 115 1.72 20.40 15.22
N ILE A 116 1.78 19.80 14.03
CA ILE A 116 2.91 19.88 13.11
C ILE A 116 2.35 20.13 11.71
N LEU A 117 3.11 20.83 10.86
CA LEU A 117 2.74 21.06 9.47
C LEU A 117 2.53 19.76 8.70
N ASP A 118 1.52 19.75 7.82
CA ASP A 118 1.23 18.64 6.93
C ASP A 118 2.39 18.32 5.98
N SER A 119 2.45 17.05 5.53
CA SER A 119 3.51 16.55 4.64
C SER A 119 3.68 17.37 3.36
N LYS A 120 2.61 17.97 2.83
CA LYS A 120 2.63 18.86 1.65
C LYS A 120 3.56 20.05 1.86
N TYR A 121 3.48 20.69 3.03
CA TYR A 121 4.31 21.84 3.38
C TYR A 121 5.73 21.42 3.77
N ARG A 122 5.87 20.29 4.49
CA ARG A 122 7.19 19.75 4.86
C ARG A 122 8.04 19.36 3.66
N LYS A 123 7.44 18.86 2.56
CA LYS A 123 8.17 18.57 1.31
C LYS A 123 8.81 19.81 0.69
N LYS A 124 8.22 21.00 0.89
CA LYS A 124 8.72 22.27 0.34
C LYS A 124 9.73 22.95 1.27
N HIS A 125 9.49 22.91 2.58
CA HIS A 125 10.23 23.70 3.57
C HIS A 125 11.12 22.87 4.51
N GLY A 126 11.11 21.53 4.40
CA GLY A 126 11.70 20.65 5.41
C GLY A 126 10.82 20.56 6.67
N PHE A 127 11.37 20.00 7.75
CA PHE A 127 10.70 20.05 9.04
C PHE A 127 10.72 21.48 9.58
N VAL A 128 9.54 22.06 9.76
CA VAL A 128 9.32 23.40 10.31
C VAL A 128 8.13 23.36 11.27
N THR A 129 8.24 24.05 12.40
CA THR A 129 7.17 24.17 13.39
C THR A 129 6.16 25.25 12.99
N TYR A 130 5.02 25.38 13.69
CA TYR A 130 4.04 26.41 13.34
C TYR A 130 4.59 27.81 13.57
N SER A 131 5.36 28.02 14.64
CA SER A 131 6.00 29.33 14.89
C SER A 131 6.98 29.71 13.78
N GLN A 132 7.82 28.78 13.33
CA GLN A 132 8.75 29.00 12.21
C GLN A 132 8.01 29.27 10.90
N TYR A 133 6.90 28.56 10.66
CA TYR A 133 6.10 28.76 9.47
C TYR A 133 5.44 30.14 9.45
N LEU A 134 4.89 30.59 10.58
CA LEU A 134 4.36 31.95 10.67
C LEU A 134 5.46 32.99 10.48
N ASP A 135 6.63 32.84 11.12
CA ASP A 135 7.77 33.75 10.92
C ASP A 135 8.18 33.86 9.44
N TYR A 136 8.18 32.73 8.71
CA TYR A 136 8.39 32.73 7.27
C TYR A 136 7.33 33.54 6.51
N LEU A 137 6.04 33.33 6.80
CA LEU A 137 4.94 34.03 6.13
C LEU A 137 4.94 35.53 6.43
N LEU A 138 5.23 35.93 7.67
CA LEU A 138 5.30 37.33 8.07
C LEU A 138 6.42 38.05 7.31
N LYS A 139 7.58 37.41 7.17
CA LYS A 139 8.70 37.93 6.36
C LYS A 139 8.36 38.01 4.87
N GLU A 140 7.76 36.95 4.32
CA GLU A 140 7.33 36.90 2.91
C GLU A 140 6.34 38.02 2.58
N ARG A 141 5.43 38.33 3.51
CA ARG A 141 4.38 39.35 3.36
C ARG A 141 4.77 40.75 3.86
N ASN A 142 6.04 40.96 4.25
CA ASN A 142 6.59 42.24 4.72
C ASN A 142 5.88 42.85 5.96
N PHE A 143 5.47 42.03 6.93
CA PHE A 143 4.97 42.52 8.21
C PHE A 143 6.08 43.24 8.99
N ARG A 144 5.79 44.45 9.50
CA ARG A 144 6.80 45.33 10.10
C ARG A 144 7.11 45.03 11.56
N SER A 145 6.09 44.73 12.37
CA SER A 145 6.19 44.58 13.82
C SER A 145 5.34 43.38 14.24
N SER A 146 5.97 42.23 14.48
CA SER A 146 5.24 41.02 14.89
C SER A 146 6.09 40.12 15.76
N SER A 147 5.48 39.61 16.84
CA SER A 147 6.12 38.65 17.75
C SER A 147 5.28 37.39 17.89
N ILE A 148 5.96 36.28 18.19
CA ILE A 148 5.34 34.96 18.28
C ILE A 148 5.65 34.36 19.66
N ALA A 149 4.62 33.82 20.29
CA ALA A 149 4.70 33.01 21.49
C ALA A 149 4.01 31.66 21.30
N VAL A 150 4.49 30.64 21.99
CA VAL A 150 3.84 29.32 22.06
C VAL A 150 3.53 29.02 23.51
N VAL A 151 2.31 28.56 23.79
CA VAL A 151 1.87 28.21 25.13
C VAL A 151 1.70 26.69 25.20
N ASN A 152 2.43 26.05 26.11
CA ASN A 152 2.37 24.62 26.33
C ASN A 152 2.45 24.30 27.84
N GLY A 153 2.29 23.03 28.23
CA GLY A 153 2.34 22.61 29.64
C GLY A 153 1.09 21.87 30.10
N PRO A 154 1.12 21.29 31.32
CA PRO A 154 0.02 20.50 31.87
C PRO A 154 -1.20 21.41 32.10
N SER A 155 -2.19 21.22 31.24
CA SER A 155 -3.36 22.09 31.10
C SER A 155 -4.59 21.28 30.70
N MET A 156 -4.93 20.29 31.53
CA MET A 156 -6.08 19.43 31.27
C MET A 156 -7.36 20.26 31.28
N LEU A 157 -8.13 20.18 30.19
CA LEU A 157 -9.34 20.99 29.97
C LEU A 157 -10.32 20.93 31.15
N VAL A 158 -10.50 19.73 31.70
CA VAL A 158 -11.34 19.49 32.87
C VAL A 158 -10.85 20.25 34.12
N GLU A 159 -9.55 20.25 34.36
CA GLU A 159 -8.94 20.88 35.54
C GLU A 159 -8.97 22.41 35.41
N LEU A 160 -8.81 22.92 34.18
CA LEU A 160 -9.01 24.34 33.88
C LEU A 160 -10.43 24.82 34.18
N LEU A 161 -11.45 24.00 33.85
CA LEU A 161 -12.87 24.31 34.12
C LEU A 161 -13.22 24.23 35.62
N GLU A 162 -12.54 23.36 36.36
CA GLU A 162 -12.73 23.18 37.80
C GLU A 162 -11.81 24.09 38.65
N GLU A 163 -11.15 25.06 38.00
CA GLU A 163 -10.19 26.01 38.59
C GLU A 163 -9.10 25.33 39.45
N LYS A 164 -8.64 24.15 39.00
CA LYS A 164 -7.51 23.42 39.61
C LYS A 164 -6.19 23.99 39.12
N TYR A 165 -5.15 23.81 39.94
CA TYR A 165 -3.81 24.31 39.61
C TYR A 165 -3.34 23.84 38.22
N THR A 166 -3.14 24.81 37.34
CA THR A 166 -2.71 24.62 35.95
C THR A 166 -1.39 25.34 35.72
N PHE A 167 -0.50 24.74 34.92
CA PHE A 167 0.82 25.32 34.68
C PHE A 167 1.06 25.54 33.19
N PHE A 168 1.12 26.79 32.78
CA PHE A 168 1.53 27.17 31.43
C PHE A 168 3.02 27.51 31.40
N ASN A 169 3.68 27.05 30.35
CA ASN A 169 5.00 27.48 29.95
C ASN A 169 4.85 28.26 28.63
N ILE A 170 5.38 29.47 28.60
CA ILE A 170 5.29 30.41 27.48
C ILE A 170 6.66 30.49 26.81
N GLY A 171 6.73 30.04 25.56
CA GLY A 171 7.92 30.11 24.72
C GLY A 171 7.91 31.33 23.83
N SER A 172 8.91 32.20 23.85
CA SER A 172 9.12 33.23 22.82
C SER A 172 10.61 33.55 22.63
N LEU A 173 11.01 33.94 21.41
CA LEU A 173 12.37 34.43 21.13
C LEU A 173 12.57 35.85 21.70
N ASP A 174 11.49 36.59 21.89
CA ASP A 174 11.50 37.87 22.58
C ASP A 174 11.00 37.70 24.01
N LYS A 175 11.86 38.01 24.97
CA LYS A 175 11.55 37.88 26.41
C LYS A 175 10.36 38.76 26.80
N ALA A 176 10.27 39.98 26.27
CA ALA A 176 9.16 40.88 26.55
C ALA A 176 7.81 40.29 26.09
N THR A 177 7.79 39.66 24.90
CA THR A 177 6.61 38.92 24.42
C THR A 177 6.22 37.79 25.38
N SER A 178 7.19 36.99 25.84
CA SER A 178 6.88 35.88 26.75
C SER A 178 6.37 36.36 28.12
N ASP A 179 6.90 37.48 28.63
CA ASP A 179 6.47 38.07 29.90
C ASP A 179 5.07 38.67 29.79
N TYR A 180 4.78 39.37 28.69
CA TYR A 180 3.45 39.89 28.39
C TYR A 180 2.39 38.78 28.33
N ILE A 181 2.64 37.71 27.57
CA ILE A 181 1.72 36.57 27.48
C ILE A 181 1.62 35.82 28.83
N ALA A 182 2.71 35.70 29.58
CA ALA A 182 2.70 35.09 30.90
C ALA A 182 1.84 35.89 31.89
N GLU A 183 1.89 37.22 31.81
CA GLU A 183 1.08 38.10 32.65
C GLU A 183 -0.40 37.99 32.28
N ILE A 184 -0.77 37.91 30.99
CA ILE A 184 -2.17 37.73 30.56
C ILE A 184 -2.81 36.49 31.21
N PHE A 185 -2.12 35.35 31.20
CA PHE A 185 -2.70 34.09 31.67
C PHE A 185 -2.48 33.77 33.16
N LEU A 186 -1.62 34.51 33.87
CA LEU A 186 -1.38 34.32 35.30
C LEU A 186 -2.67 34.56 36.11
N SER A 187 -3.11 33.59 36.91
CA SER A 187 -4.28 33.74 37.78
C SER A 187 -4.02 33.12 39.16
N HIS A 188 -5.05 33.07 40.01
CA HIS A 188 -4.93 32.44 41.32
C HIS A 188 -4.73 30.91 41.25
N TYR A 189 -5.09 30.27 40.13
CA TYR A 189 -4.91 28.84 39.89
C TYR A 189 -4.07 28.52 38.65
N ILE A 190 -3.79 29.50 37.79
CA ILE A 190 -2.93 29.34 36.61
C ILE A 190 -1.57 29.97 36.91
N HIS A 191 -0.53 29.14 36.91
CA HIS A 191 0.84 29.58 37.06
C HIS A 191 1.59 29.55 35.74
N THR A 192 2.35 30.61 35.48
CA THR A 192 3.10 30.78 34.23
C THR A 192 4.60 30.67 34.47
N SER A 193 5.33 30.18 33.46
CA SER A 193 6.80 30.25 33.35
C SER A 193 7.17 30.57 31.92
N THR A 194 8.39 31.07 31.70
CA THR A 194 8.85 31.46 30.35
C THR A 194 10.06 30.64 29.91
N THR A 195 10.20 30.44 28.60
CA THR A 195 11.38 29.88 27.94
C THR A 195 11.57 30.52 26.57
N ASP A 196 12.75 30.37 25.98
CA ASP A 196 13.06 30.74 24.60
C ASP A 196 13.08 29.54 23.63
N ASP A 197 12.94 28.30 24.14
CA ASP A 197 12.90 27.08 23.31
C ASP A 197 11.52 26.79 22.72
N ILE A 198 11.08 27.68 21.83
CA ILE A 198 9.79 27.52 21.13
C ILE A 198 9.76 26.19 20.35
N HIS A 199 10.85 25.87 19.65
CA HIS A 199 10.94 24.67 18.82
C HIS A 199 10.77 23.39 19.62
N GLY A 200 11.49 23.27 20.75
CA GLY A 200 11.37 22.11 21.63
C GLY A 200 9.97 21.97 22.20
N MET A 201 9.32 23.08 22.54
CA MET A 201 7.94 23.07 23.06
C MET A 201 6.92 22.56 22.06
N GLU A 202 7.00 22.98 20.79
CA GLU A 202 6.04 22.56 19.75
C GLU A 202 6.19 21.07 19.41
N ILE A 203 7.44 20.58 19.29
CA ILE A 203 7.70 19.17 18.95
C ILE A 203 7.22 18.25 20.07
N ILE A 204 7.61 18.53 21.31
CA ILE A 204 7.28 17.67 22.45
C ILE A 204 5.79 17.77 22.85
N GLY A 205 5.12 18.89 22.55
CA GLY A 205 3.70 19.07 22.83
C GLY A 205 2.78 18.11 22.07
N VAL A 206 3.22 17.61 20.91
CA VAL A 206 2.47 16.66 20.06
C VAL A 206 2.62 15.22 20.55
N ALA A 207 3.71 14.93 21.28
CA ALA A 207 4.11 13.61 21.74
C ALA A 207 3.14 12.92 22.72
N LYS A 208 2.41 13.71 23.52
CA LYS A 208 1.66 13.19 24.67
C LYS A 208 0.38 12.44 24.30
N ASN A 209 -0.31 12.90 23.25
CA ASN A 209 -1.67 12.44 22.94
C ASN A 209 -1.70 10.97 22.48
N PRO A 210 -0.77 10.49 21.61
CA PRO A 210 -0.70 9.08 21.27
C PRO A 210 -0.45 8.17 22.48
N MET A 211 0.40 8.59 23.40
CA MET A 211 0.71 7.80 24.59
C MET A 211 -0.45 7.72 25.58
N ALA A 212 -1.34 8.71 25.60
CA ALA A 212 -2.62 8.58 26.30
C ALA A 212 -3.53 7.52 25.68
N ILE A 213 -3.53 7.33 24.35
CA ILE A 213 -4.24 6.23 23.69
C ILE A 213 -3.66 4.88 24.12
N ALA A 214 -2.32 4.74 24.09
CA ALA A 214 -1.64 3.54 24.56
C ALA A 214 -1.99 3.24 26.04
N ALA A 215 -1.96 4.26 26.91
CA ALA A 215 -2.36 4.14 28.31
C ALA A 215 -3.81 3.65 28.47
N GLY A 216 -4.72 4.13 27.60
CA GLY A 216 -6.10 3.66 27.53
C GLY A 216 -6.21 2.19 27.16
N ILE A 217 -5.49 1.77 26.11
CA ILE A 217 -5.46 0.38 25.64
C ILE A 217 -4.96 -0.54 26.76
N VAL A 218 -3.79 -0.24 27.34
CA VAL A 218 -3.19 -1.12 28.37
C VAL A 218 -4.02 -1.16 29.65
N SER A 219 -4.83 -0.14 29.93
CA SER A 219 -5.66 -0.08 31.14
C SER A 219 -6.76 -1.14 31.22
N LEU A 220 -7.16 -1.73 30.10
CA LEU A 220 -8.14 -2.83 30.04
C LEU A 220 -7.50 -4.19 29.74
N MET A 221 -6.17 -4.27 29.70
CA MET A 221 -5.47 -5.52 29.44
C MET A 221 -5.33 -6.37 30.72
N PRO A 222 -5.24 -7.70 30.58
CA PRO A 222 -5.01 -8.57 31.73
C PRO A 222 -3.74 -8.18 32.50
N ARG A 223 -3.80 -8.26 33.84
CA ARG A 223 -2.66 -7.97 34.73
C ARG A 223 -2.17 -6.51 34.67
N TYR A 224 -3.02 -5.58 34.23
CA TYR A 224 -2.74 -4.16 34.31
C TYR A 224 -2.52 -3.70 35.76
N GLY A 225 -1.59 -2.77 35.93
CA GLY A 225 -1.31 -2.08 37.18
C GLY A 225 -0.39 -0.87 36.94
N SER A 226 -0.17 -0.05 37.96
CA SER A 226 0.61 1.19 37.84
C SER A 226 2.05 0.96 37.35
N ASN A 227 2.65 -0.19 37.67
CA ASN A 227 3.99 -0.55 37.19
C ASN A 227 4.05 -0.70 35.67
N LEU A 228 3.07 -1.40 35.08
CA LEU A 228 2.98 -1.56 33.63
C LEU A 228 2.76 -0.22 32.93
N LEU A 229 1.85 0.60 33.48
CA LEU A 229 1.61 1.94 32.96
C LEU A 229 2.89 2.76 32.99
N GLY A 230 3.62 2.75 34.11
CA GLY A 230 4.91 3.45 34.25
C GLY A 230 5.92 3.04 33.20
N GLU A 231 6.06 1.74 32.93
CA GLU A 231 6.99 1.23 31.92
C GLU A 231 6.61 1.65 30.49
N VAL A 232 5.32 1.51 30.13
CA VAL A 232 4.79 1.96 28.83
C VAL A 232 5.03 3.46 28.61
N LEU A 233 4.78 4.27 29.63
CA LEU A 233 5.01 5.71 29.58
C LEU A 233 6.49 6.05 29.51
N SER A 234 7.35 5.33 30.22
CA SER A 234 8.81 5.51 30.17
C SER A 234 9.36 5.24 28.76
N VAL A 235 9.03 4.08 28.18
CA VAL A 235 9.47 3.72 26.82
C VAL A 235 8.91 4.69 25.78
N GLY A 236 7.62 5.02 25.89
CA GLY A 236 6.99 6.00 24.99
C GLY A 236 7.67 7.35 25.07
N PHE A 237 7.89 7.87 26.28
CA PHE A 237 8.54 9.16 26.47
C PHE A 237 9.98 9.17 25.93
N GLN A 238 10.74 8.09 26.11
CA GLN A 238 12.10 7.98 25.56
C GLN A 238 12.11 8.13 24.03
N GLU A 239 11.19 7.45 23.32
CA GLU A 239 11.11 7.55 21.86
C GLU A 239 10.86 8.99 21.40
N VAL A 240 9.92 9.71 22.03
CA VAL A 240 9.58 11.09 21.65
C VAL A 240 10.58 12.11 22.14
N ARG A 241 11.25 11.88 23.27
CA ARG A 241 12.42 12.65 23.71
C ARG A 241 13.51 12.59 22.66
N ASP A 242 13.88 11.38 22.24
CA ASP A 242 14.96 11.17 21.27
C ASP A 242 14.60 11.79 19.91
N LEU A 243 13.34 11.70 19.50
CA LEU A 243 12.81 12.37 18.31
C LEU A 243 12.94 13.90 18.44
N ALA A 244 12.43 14.47 19.53
CA ALA A 244 12.45 15.92 19.76
C ALA A 244 13.87 16.47 19.80
N MET A 245 14.78 15.80 20.51
CA MET A 245 16.19 16.22 20.58
C MET A 245 16.90 16.14 19.22
N LYS A 246 16.58 15.14 18.38
CA LYS A 246 17.11 15.09 17.01
C LYS A 246 16.61 16.22 16.11
N TYR A 247 15.44 16.76 16.38
CA TYR A 247 14.89 17.94 15.71
C TYR A 247 15.28 19.26 16.41
N GLY A 248 16.20 19.23 17.38
CA GLY A 248 16.80 20.43 17.98
C GLY A 248 16.18 20.90 19.29
N ALA A 249 15.25 20.14 19.89
CA ALA A 249 14.69 20.47 21.21
C ALA A 249 15.76 20.41 22.32
N ARG A 250 15.72 21.36 23.27
CA ARG A 250 16.65 21.33 24.41
C ARG A 250 16.25 20.28 25.45
N PRO A 251 17.21 19.58 26.07
CA PRO A 251 16.93 18.58 27.11
C PRO A 251 16.07 19.11 28.26
N ASP A 252 16.34 20.33 28.71
CA ASP A 252 15.65 21.06 29.77
C ASP A 252 14.17 21.32 29.45
N THR A 253 13.84 21.66 28.20
CA THR A 253 12.45 21.81 27.73
C THR A 253 11.73 20.47 27.70
N VAL A 254 12.39 19.44 27.20
CA VAL A 254 11.82 18.09 27.09
C VAL A 254 11.58 17.49 28.47
N MET A 255 12.52 17.63 29.40
CA MET A 255 12.38 17.14 30.78
C MET A 255 11.54 18.08 31.67
N GLY A 256 11.22 19.29 31.20
CA GLY A 256 10.51 20.31 31.95
C GLY A 256 8.98 20.26 31.82
N ARG A 257 8.34 21.40 32.09
CA ARG A 257 6.87 21.54 32.11
C ARG A 257 6.22 21.21 30.76
N SER A 258 6.80 21.67 29.66
CA SER A 258 6.24 21.51 28.31
C SER A 258 6.31 20.08 27.79
N GLY A 259 7.27 19.28 28.27
CA GLY A 259 7.48 17.91 27.83
C GLY A 259 6.99 16.89 28.86
N LEU A 260 7.86 16.52 29.81
CA LEU A 260 7.59 15.43 30.76
C LEU A 260 6.34 15.66 31.61
N ALA A 261 6.13 16.87 32.14
CA ALA A 261 4.97 17.13 33.01
C ALA A 261 3.64 17.05 32.26
N ASP A 262 3.53 17.70 31.08
CA ASP A 262 2.33 17.62 30.24
C ASP A 262 2.08 16.20 29.72
N PHE A 263 3.15 15.47 29.39
CA PHE A 263 3.10 14.07 28.99
C PHE A 263 2.49 13.18 30.08
N ILE A 264 3.02 13.25 31.31
CA ILE A 264 2.52 12.44 32.43
C ILE A 264 1.08 12.82 32.76
N ALA A 265 0.77 14.12 32.90
CA ALA A 265 -0.57 14.59 33.22
C ALA A 265 -1.60 14.09 32.22
N THR A 266 -1.31 14.19 30.92
CA THR A 266 -2.23 13.77 29.86
C THR A 266 -2.43 12.25 29.83
N ALA A 267 -1.35 11.47 29.98
CA ALA A 267 -1.42 10.02 29.85
C ALA A 267 -2.03 9.34 31.08
N THR A 268 -1.86 9.93 32.26
CA THR A 268 -2.38 9.39 33.53
C THR A 268 -3.81 9.85 33.85
N CYS A 269 -4.27 10.97 33.28
CA CYS A 269 -5.62 11.47 33.51
C CYS A 269 -6.70 10.53 32.93
N SER A 270 -7.59 10.03 33.79
CA SER A 270 -8.71 9.16 33.41
C SER A 270 -9.76 9.87 32.55
N ARG A 271 -9.89 11.20 32.66
CA ARG A 271 -10.82 12.04 31.88
C ARG A 271 -10.22 12.54 30.56
N SER A 272 -9.07 12.01 30.15
CA SER A 272 -8.45 12.31 28.85
C SER A 272 -9.21 11.64 27.72
N ARG A 273 -9.70 12.42 26.75
CA ARG A 273 -10.39 11.91 25.54
C ARG A 273 -9.58 10.86 24.77
N ASN A 274 -8.27 11.05 24.65
CA ASN A 274 -7.36 10.09 24.02
C ASN A 274 -7.32 8.76 24.79
N ARG A 275 -7.30 8.82 26.13
CA ARG A 275 -7.29 7.63 26.98
C ARG A 275 -8.63 6.88 26.92
N SER A 276 -9.74 7.60 26.98
CA SER A 276 -11.07 7.02 26.83
C SER A 276 -11.26 6.36 25.46
N PHE A 277 -10.73 6.97 24.39
CA PHE A 277 -10.71 6.34 23.06
C PHE A 277 -9.90 5.03 23.03
N GLY A 278 -8.71 5.01 23.64
CA GLY A 278 -7.91 3.79 23.76
C GLY A 278 -8.67 2.67 24.49
N GLN A 279 -9.41 3.01 25.55
CA GLN A 279 -10.27 2.07 26.28
C GLN A 279 -11.42 1.53 25.43
N LYS A 280 -12.12 2.42 24.70
CA LYS A 280 -13.21 2.02 23.79
C LYS A 280 -12.71 1.04 22.73
N ILE A 281 -11.62 1.38 22.03
CA ILE A 281 -11.05 0.53 20.98
C ILE A 281 -10.59 -0.82 21.51
N VAL A 282 -9.85 -0.85 22.62
CA VAL A 282 -9.37 -2.15 23.12
C VAL A 282 -10.53 -3.01 23.61
N GLY A 283 -11.60 -2.41 24.16
CA GLY A 283 -12.83 -3.11 24.51
C GLY A 283 -13.46 -3.80 23.30
N GLU A 284 -13.57 -3.10 22.17
CA GLU A 284 -14.05 -3.68 20.91
C GLU A 284 -13.15 -4.80 20.42
N LEU A 285 -11.83 -4.59 20.40
CA LEU A 285 -10.86 -5.58 19.93
C LEU A 285 -10.86 -6.86 20.78
N LEU A 286 -11.01 -6.73 22.11
CA LEU A 286 -11.05 -7.88 23.02
C LEU A 286 -12.41 -8.60 22.99
N SER A 287 -13.50 -7.90 22.70
CA SER A 287 -14.83 -8.51 22.59
C SER A 287 -14.99 -9.43 21.38
N GLY A 288 -14.13 -9.28 20.35
CA GLY A 288 -14.18 -10.06 19.11
C GLY A 288 -15.44 -9.83 18.27
N GLN A 289 -16.26 -8.83 18.60
CA GLN A 289 -17.55 -8.58 17.96
C GLN A 289 -17.43 -7.89 16.58
N GLU A 290 -16.30 -7.25 16.27
CA GLU A 290 -16.11 -6.55 15.00
C GLU A 290 -15.21 -7.35 14.05
N LYS A 291 -15.80 -7.96 13.02
CA LYS A 291 -15.04 -8.49 11.87
C LYS A 291 -14.81 -7.36 10.88
N LEU A 292 -13.54 -7.00 10.63
CA LEU A 292 -13.16 -6.06 9.58
C LEU A 292 -13.86 -6.43 8.27
N SER A 293 -14.60 -5.50 7.67
CA SER A 293 -15.15 -5.73 6.34
C SER A 293 -14.02 -5.84 5.31
N VAL A 294 -14.33 -6.36 4.12
CA VAL A 294 -13.37 -6.37 3.01
C VAL A 294 -12.93 -4.93 2.67
N MET A 295 -13.85 -3.96 2.79
CA MET A 295 -13.54 -2.54 2.57
C MET A 295 -12.63 -1.97 3.65
N ASP A 296 -12.78 -2.37 4.91
CA ASP A 296 -11.90 -1.92 5.99
C ASP A 296 -10.48 -2.44 5.81
N ARG A 297 -10.31 -3.70 5.38
CA ARG A 297 -8.98 -4.26 5.09
C ARG A 297 -8.30 -3.53 3.94
N ILE A 298 -9.06 -3.22 2.90
CA ILE A 298 -8.64 -2.39 1.76
C ILE A 298 -8.22 -1.00 2.24
N GLU A 299 -9.02 -0.35 3.09
CA GLU A 299 -8.75 0.99 3.62
C GLU A 299 -7.53 1.01 4.55
N ILE A 300 -7.41 0.04 5.48
CA ILE A 300 -6.24 -0.17 6.34
C ILE A 300 -4.98 -0.33 5.50
N PHE A 301 -5.08 -1.04 4.39
CA PHE A 301 -3.95 -1.25 3.50
C PHE A 301 -3.58 0.03 2.73
N PHE A 302 -4.55 0.75 2.18
CA PHE A 302 -4.31 1.91 1.30
C PHE A 302 -4.15 3.25 1.97
N SER A 303 -4.85 3.45 3.06
CA SER A 303 -4.96 4.72 3.76
C SER A 303 -5.15 4.45 5.25
N PRO A 304 -4.18 3.78 5.90
CA PRO A 304 -4.28 3.41 7.31
C PRO A 304 -4.55 4.60 8.23
N LYS A 305 -4.05 5.79 7.86
CA LYS A 305 -4.34 7.04 8.58
C LYS A 305 -5.82 7.40 8.53
N GLN A 306 -6.42 7.37 7.34
CA GLN A 306 -7.83 7.68 7.14
C GLN A 306 -8.72 6.68 7.86
N PHE A 307 -8.34 5.41 7.87
CA PHE A 307 -9.01 4.39 8.65
C PHE A 307 -9.03 4.75 10.15
N ILE A 308 -7.88 5.05 10.76
CA ILE A 308 -7.82 5.42 12.18
C ILE A 308 -8.61 6.72 12.46
N GLU A 309 -8.54 7.70 11.57
CA GLU A 309 -9.30 8.95 11.68
C GLU A 309 -10.81 8.70 11.63
N ARG A 310 -11.28 7.87 10.70
CA ARG A 310 -12.69 7.44 10.59
C ARG A 310 -13.14 6.72 11.86
N GLU A 311 -12.33 5.80 12.37
CA GLU A 311 -12.58 5.07 13.63
C GLU A 311 -12.65 6.01 14.84
N SER A 312 -11.78 7.02 14.89
CA SER A 312 -11.82 8.08 15.90
C SER A 312 -13.12 8.89 15.83
N ASN A 313 -13.50 9.32 14.63
CA ASN A 313 -14.68 10.15 14.41
C ASN A 313 -16.00 9.45 14.75
N LYS A 314 -16.08 8.11 14.69
CA LYS A 314 -17.26 7.33 15.15
C LYS A 314 -17.68 7.72 16.57
N TRP A 315 -16.72 8.07 17.42
CA TRP A 315 -16.95 8.32 18.84
C TRP A 315 -17.24 9.78 19.19
N HIS A 316 -17.35 10.68 18.20
CA HIS A 316 -17.62 12.12 18.36
C HIS A 316 -16.64 12.89 19.27
N ASP A 317 -15.55 12.25 19.67
CA ASP A 317 -14.45 12.82 20.42
C ASP A 317 -13.40 13.22 19.38
N ASN A 318 -13.12 14.51 19.15
CA ASN A 318 -12.02 14.92 18.27
C ASN A 318 -10.65 14.45 18.86
N VAL A 319 -10.26 13.19 18.64
CA VAL A 319 -9.07 12.56 19.22
C VAL A 319 -7.82 12.94 18.42
N GLU A 320 -7.15 14.02 18.83
CA GLU A 320 -5.91 14.49 18.18
C GLU A 320 -4.76 13.48 18.21
N GLY A 321 -4.76 12.53 19.15
CA GLY A 321 -3.70 11.55 19.31
C GLY A 321 -3.51 10.60 18.13
N THR A 322 -4.56 10.31 17.36
CA THR A 322 -4.46 9.43 16.18
C THR A 322 -3.73 10.11 15.02
N TYR A 323 -4.01 11.39 14.82
CA TYR A 323 -3.33 12.23 13.84
C TYR A 323 -1.87 12.51 14.24
N ALA A 324 -1.65 12.88 15.51
CA ALA A 324 -0.32 13.08 16.07
C ALA A 324 0.57 11.83 15.90
N LEU A 325 0.02 10.63 16.16
CA LEU A 325 0.74 9.37 16.02
C LEU A 325 1.30 9.17 14.61
N SER A 326 0.45 9.41 13.60
CA SER A 326 0.82 9.25 12.19
C SER A 326 1.96 10.20 11.81
N ILE A 327 1.92 11.44 12.29
CA ILE A 327 2.95 12.44 12.03
C ILE A 327 4.26 12.08 12.73
N LEU A 328 4.24 11.70 14.01
CA LEU A 328 5.45 11.36 14.74
C LEU A 328 6.18 10.17 14.10
N ILE A 329 5.43 9.18 13.61
CA ILE A 329 6.00 8.06 12.84
C ILE A 329 6.64 8.57 11.54
N GLU A 330 5.99 9.46 10.79
CA GLU A 330 6.59 10.07 9.59
C GLU A 330 7.89 10.80 9.91
N LEU A 331 7.89 11.64 10.94
CA LEU A 331 9.07 12.40 11.36
C LEU A 331 10.21 11.49 11.80
N ALA A 332 9.91 10.42 12.54
CA ALA A 332 10.91 9.43 12.90
C ALA A 332 11.48 8.71 11.67
N ASN A 333 10.64 8.44 10.66
CA ASN A 333 11.06 7.80 9.41
C ASN A 333 11.97 8.70 8.57
N GLU A 334 11.67 10.00 8.50
CA GLU A 334 12.48 10.99 7.78
C GLU A 334 13.94 10.99 8.27
N ILE A 335 14.15 10.80 9.58
CA ILE A 335 15.49 10.76 10.21
C ILE A 335 15.98 9.35 10.57
N ARG A 336 15.27 8.30 10.13
CA ARG A 336 15.56 6.89 10.41
C ARG A 336 15.76 6.58 11.91
N LEU A 337 14.97 7.21 12.78
CA LEU A 337 14.96 6.95 14.21
C LEU A 337 14.09 5.72 14.52
N PRO A 338 14.56 4.75 15.32
CA PRO A 338 13.71 3.69 15.85
C PRO A 338 12.54 4.27 16.67
N PHE A 339 11.33 3.85 16.37
CA PHE A 339 10.10 4.41 16.95
C PHE A 339 9.08 3.28 17.14
N THR A 340 9.48 2.28 17.92
CA THR A 340 8.91 0.93 17.96
C THR A 340 7.57 0.90 18.67
N LEU A 341 7.46 1.49 19.87
CA LEU A 341 6.22 1.48 20.65
C LEU A 341 5.12 2.25 19.94
N HIS A 342 5.42 3.42 19.38
CA HIS A 342 4.46 4.20 18.60
C HIS A 342 4.05 3.46 17.31
N ARG A 343 4.97 2.79 16.62
CA ARG A 343 4.62 1.95 15.46
C ARG A 343 3.74 0.77 15.84
N THR A 344 4.04 0.07 16.94
CA THR A 344 3.19 -1.00 17.45
C THR A 344 1.81 -0.47 17.82
N LEU A 345 1.72 0.71 18.45
CA LEU A 345 0.44 1.37 18.71
C LEU A 345 -0.33 1.64 17.41
N PHE A 346 0.34 2.14 16.39
CA PHE A 346 -0.27 2.37 15.07
C PHE A 346 -0.76 1.07 14.43
N ASP A 347 0.02 -0.01 14.54
CA ASP A 347 -0.36 -1.33 14.03
C ASP A 347 -1.54 -1.93 14.80
N VAL A 348 -1.64 -1.70 16.11
CA VAL A 348 -2.82 -2.08 16.91
C VAL A 348 -4.05 -1.27 16.49
N LEU A 349 -3.91 0.04 16.31
CA LEU A 349 -5.00 0.91 15.85
C LEU A 349 -5.44 0.60 14.41
N THR A 350 -4.56 0.06 13.57
CA THR A 350 -4.88 -0.42 12.21
C THR A 350 -5.22 -1.90 12.16
N ARG A 351 -5.32 -2.58 13.31
CA ARG A 351 -5.68 -4.01 13.44
C ARG A 351 -4.71 -4.95 12.71
N LYS A 352 -3.48 -4.50 12.45
CA LYS A 352 -2.38 -5.31 11.93
C LYS A 352 -1.75 -6.17 13.03
N GLN A 353 -1.80 -5.69 14.27
CA GLN A 353 -1.32 -6.41 15.45
C GLN A 353 -2.40 -6.46 16.54
N PRO A 354 -2.46 -7.54 17.35
CA PRO A 354 -3.36 -7.60 18.49
C PRO A 354 -2.90 -6.62 19.59
N PRO A 355 -3.80 -6.16 20.47
CA PRO A 355 -3.43 -5.28 21.60
C PRO A 355 -2.26 -5.81 22.44
N ASN A 356 -2.14 -7.15 22.58
CA ASN A 356 -1.06 -7.84 23.28
C ASN A 356 0.34 -7.50 22.78
N ALA A 357 0.49 -7.06 21.53
CA ALA A 357 1.78 -6.65 20.98
C ALA A 357 2.44 -5.50 21.77
N LEU A 358 1.64 -4.59 22.36
CA LEU A 358 2.17 -3.54 23.23
C LEU A 358 2.81 -4.14 24.50
N LEU A 359 2.23 -5.20 25.06
CA LEU A 359 2.80 -5.88 26.23
C LEU A 359 4.03 -6.71 25.88
N ASP A 360 3.99 -7.39 24.75
CA ASP A 360 5.09 -8.25 24.30
C ASP A 360 6.35 -7.44 24.04
N LEU A 361 6.19 -6.21 23.50
CA LEU A 361 7.27 -5.25 23.34
C LEU A 361 7.87 -4.85 24.70
N ILE A 362 7.03 -4.48 25.67
CA ILE A 362 7.45 -4.03 27.00
C ILE A 362 8.14 -5.15 27.80
N ARG A 363 7.69 -6.39 27.63
CA ARG A 363 8.26 -7.56 28.33
C ARG A 363 9.61 -8.02 27.76
N GLY A 364 10.07 -7.43 26.65
CA GLY A 364 11.28 -7.86 25.95
C GLY A 364 11.18 -9.26 25.36
N THR A 365 9.98 -9.85 25.30
CA THR A 365 9.73 -11.06 24.52
C THR A 365 9.94 -10.69 23.07
N LYS A 366 10.99 -11.25 22.45
CA LYS A 366 11.25 -11.12 21.01
C LYS A 366 10.02 -11.63 20.26
N SER A 367 9.09 -10.74 19.92
CA SER A 367 8.35 -10.94 18.69
C SER A 367 9.40 -10.83 17.59
N ASN A 368 9.55 -11.88 16.77
CA ASN A 368 10.39 -11.89 15.58
C ASN A 368 9.78 -10.95 14.50
N VAL A 369 9.35 -9.75 14.86
CA VAL A 369 8.82 -8.77 13.92
C VAL A 369 9.98 -7.88 13.53
N ALA A 370 10.70 -8.33 12.51
CA ALA A 370 11.54 -7.45 11.70
C ALA A 370 10.72 -6.20 11.38
N SER A 371 11.25 -5.02 11.70
CA SER A 371 10.65 -3.72 11.41
C SER A 371 10.00 -3.71 10.02
N ALA A 372 8.68 -3.48 9.96
CA ALA A 372 7.95 -3.30 8.70
C ALA A 372 8.73 -2.31 7.81
N PRO A 373 9.30 -2.73 6.66
CA PRO A 373 10.02 -1.82 5.80
C PRO A 373 9.03 -0.76 5.33
N LEU A 374 9.55 0.46 5.28
CA LEU A 374 8.80 1.65 4.92
C LEU A 374 8.13 1.45 3.56
N VAL A 375 6.80 1.48 3.54
CA VAL A 375 6.04 1.39 2.29
C VAL A 375 6.12 2.72 1.56
N VAL A 376 6.98 2.78 0.55
CA VAL A 376 7.17 3.93 -0.34
C VAL A 376 6.11 3.89 -1.45
N GLN A 377 5.54 5.05 -1.78
CA GLN A 377 4.57 5.17 -2.88
C GLN A 377 5.22 4.90 -4.24
N LYS A 378 4.40 4.48 -5.22
CA LYS A 378 4.79 4.22 -6.60
C LYS A 378 5.62 5.35 -7.22
N LYS A 379 6.78 5.01 -7.79
CA LYS A 379 7.56 5.92 -8.62
C LYS A 379 6.82 6.16 -9.94
N VAL A 380 6.52 7.43 -10.23
CA VAL A 380 5.81 7.85 -11.46
C VAL A 380 6.85 8.31 -12.50
N GLY A 381 6.70 7.89 -13.75
CA GLY A 381 7.46 8.47 -14.89
C GLY A 381 8.24 7.50 -15.78
N LEU A 382 8.37 6.21 -15.41
CA LEU A 382 9.18 5.24 -16.17
C LEU A 382 8.38 4.08 -16.82
N ASN A 383 7.06 4.10 -16.71
CA ASN A 383 6.20 3.02 -17.23
C ASN A 383 6.28 2.86 -18.76
N LEU A 384 6.66 3.94 -19.47
CA LEU A 384 6.74 3.98 -20.93
C LEU A 384 8.15 3.68 -21.48
N THR A 385 9.16 3.62 -20.61
CA THR A 385 10.58 3.48 -20.96
C THR A 385 10.90 2.06 -21.42
N SER A 386 11.60 1.85 -22.52
CA SER A 386 11.85 0.49 -23.04
C SER A 386 12.84 -0.30 -22.17
N GLY A 387 12.78 -1.62 -22.22
CA GLY A 387 13.78 -2.49 -21.58
C GLY A 387 15.22 -2.20 -22.03
N ILE A 388 15.40 -1.72 -23.26
CA ILE A 388 16.70 -1.30 -23.82
C ILE A 388 17.25 -0.07 -23.09
N ASP A 389 16.40 0.86 -22.68
CA ASP A 389 16.81 2.07 -21.96
C ASP A 389 17.33 1.76 -20.53
N PHE A 390 16.90 0.62 -19.96
CA PHE A 390 17.36 0.16 -18.64
C PHE A 390 18.67 -0.63 -18.67
N GLN A 391 19.20 -0.99 -19.85
CA GLN A 391 20.32 -1.94 -19.96
C GLN A 391 21.55 -1.46 -19.20
N ASN A 392 21.91 -0.18 -19.30
CA ASN A 392 23.10 0.35 -18.63
C ASN A 392 22.95 0.31 -17.10
N LEU A 393 21.79 0.71 -16.57
CA LEU A 393 21.48 0.66 -15.14
C LEU A 393 21.54 -0.78 -14.61
N LEU A 394 20.97 -1.72 -15.36
CA LEU A 394 20.98 -3.14 -15.03
C LEU A 394 22.38 -3.73 -15.05
N VAL A 395 23.16 -3.46 -16.10
CA VAL A 395 24.55 -3.90 -16.22
C VAL A 395 25.36 -3.41 -15.02
N ASP A 396 25.24 -2.13 -14.67
CA ASP A 396 25.98 -1.55 -13.54
C ASP A 396 25.56 -2.17 -12.19
N ARG A 397 24.25 -2.43 -12.00
CA ARG A 397 23.74 -3.08 -10.78
C ARG A 397 24.21 -4.54 -10.67
N ILE A 398 24.11 -5.32 -11.75
CA ILE A 398 24.56 -6.71 -11.81
C ILE A 398 26.07 -6.79 -11.52
N LEU A 399 26.87 -5.92 -12.14
CA LEU A 399 28.32 -5.87 -11.92
C LEU A 399 28.66 -5.50 -10.47
N LYS A 400 27.95 -4.53 -9.88
CA LYS A 400 28.13 -4.17 -8.47
C LYS A 400 27.84 -5.36 -7.55
N GLN A 401 26.80 -6.14 -7.83
CA GLN A 401 26.44 -7.32 -7.06
C GLN A 401 27.49 -8.44 -7.20
N ILE A 402 27.93 -8.75 -8.42
CA ILE A 402 29.00 -9.72 -8.68
C ILE A 402 30.29 -9.33 -7.95
N ASN A 403 30.67 -8.05 -7.99
CA ASN A 403 31.89 -7.55 -7.36
C ASN A 403 31.78 -7.47 -5.83
N SER A 404 30.58 -7.29 -5.28
CA SER A 404 30.38 -7.18 -3.82
C SER A 404 30.48 -8.52 -3.08
N VAL A 405 30.27 -9.64 -3.78
CA VAL A 405 30.29 -10.99 -3.17
C VAL A 405 31.58 -11.71 -3.58
N ALA A 406 32.50 -11.84 -2.62
CA ALA A 406 33.78 -12.49 -2.81
C ALA A 406 33.62 -13.91 -3.39
N GLY A 407 34.38 -14.21 -4.45
CA GLY A 407 34.39 -15.54 -5.09
C GLY A 407 33.31 -15.77 -6.17
N THR A 408 32.41 -14.83 -6.42
CA THR A 408 31.37 -14.95 -7.48
C THR A 408 32.00 -15.09 -8.87
N THR A 409 32.94 -14.22 -9.21
CA THR A 409 33.71 -14.25 -10.46
C THR A 409 34.40 -15.61 -10.65
N SER A 410 35.03 -16.13 -9.60
CA SER A 410 35.68 -17.45 -9.63
C SER A 410 34.70 -18.60 -9.83
N ARG A 411 33.48 -18.50 -9.25
CA ARG A 411 32.40 -19.48 -9.48
C ARG A 411 31.92 -19.46 -10.93
N VAL A 412 31.74 -18.27 -11.51
CA VAL A 412 31.37 -18.10 -12.93
C VAL A 412 32.47 -18.65 -13.84
N LYS A 413 33.75 -18.37 -13.52
CA LYS A 413 34.91 -18.91 -14.25
C LYS A 413 34.95 -20.44 -14.24
N LYS A 414 34.68 -21.08 -13.10
CA LYS A 414 34.58 -22.56 -13.00
C LYS A 414 33.50 -23.16 -13.89
N GLN A 415 32.40 -22.44 -14.13
CA GLN A 415 31.31 -22.91 -15.00
C GLN A 415 31.56 -22.65 -16.49
N SER A 416 32.50 -21.78 -16.84
CA SER A 416 32.72 -21.29 -18.21
C SER A 416 32.93 -22.40 -19.24
N SER A 417 33.78 -23.39 -18.96
CA SER A 417 34.06 -24.51 -19.86
C SER A 417 32.81 -25.34 -20.17
N ALA A 418 32.05 -25.71 -19.13
CA ALA A 418 30.82 -26.48 -19.28
C ALA A 418 29.73 -25.69 -20.04
N ILE A 419 29.65 -24.38 -19.81
CA ILE A 419 28.71 -23.50 -20.53
C ILE A 419 29.13 -23.40 -22.01
N ALA A 420 30.42 -23.20 -22.31
CA ALA A 420 30.92 -23.12 -23.68
C ALA A 420 30.64 -24.42 -24.47
N GLU A 421 30.88 -25.59 -23.87
CA GLU A 421 30.58 -26.87 -24.51
C GLU A 421 29.08 -27.02 -24.82
N ASN A 422 28.21 -26.62 -23.89
CA ASN A 422 26.76 -26.65 -24.08
C ASN A 422 26.33 -25.67 -25.19
N THR A 423 26.83 -24.44 -25.17
CA THR A 423 26.56 -23.43 -26.23
C THR A 423 27.03 -23.92 -27.59
N GLN A 424 28.16 -24.64 -27.68
CA GLN A 424 28.62 -25.24 -28.93
C GLN A 424 27.69 -26.34 -29.45
N LYS A 425 27.12 -27.18 -28.57
CA LYS A 425 26.07 -28.15 -28.95
C LYS A 425 24.81 -27.45 -29.46
N ARG A 426 24.41 -26.33 -28.85
CA ARG A 426 23.26 -25.52 -29.28
C ARG A 426 23.51 -24.86 -30.64
N LEU A 427 24.71 -24.33 -30.87
CA LEU A 427 25.12 -23.79 -32.17
C LEU A 427 25.06 -24.86 -33.27
N ALA A 428 25.54 -26.07 -33.01
CA ALA A 428 25.45 -27.18 -33.96
C ALA A 428 23.98 -27.56 -34.27
N LYS A 429 23.10 -27.54 -33.27
CA LYS A 429 21.66 -27.77 -33.43
C LYS A 429 20.99 -26.67 -34.26
N ALA A 430 21.33 -25.40 -34.02
CA ALA A 430 20.82 -24.25 -34.78
C ALA A 430 21.23 -24.31 -36.26
N LYS A 431 22.51 -24.64 -36.54
CA LYS A 431 23.03 -24.87 -37.90
C LYS A 431 22.27 -25.98 -38.62
N ARG A 432 22.02 -27.11 -37.95
CA ARG A 432 21.24 -28.23 -38.51
C ARG A 432 19.79 -27.83 -38.84
N LYS A 433 19.18 -26.99 -38.01
CA LYS A 433 17.80 -26.49 -38.20
C LYS A 433 17.70 -25.25 -39.10
N ARG A 434 18.82 -24.74 -39.63
CA ARG A 434 18.92 -23.52 -40.46
C ARG A 434 18.33 -22.27 -39.78
N GLN A 435 18.49 -22.16 -38.47
CA GLN A 435 18.01 -21.03 -37.67
C GLN A 435 19.08 -19.92 -37.65
N LYS A 436 19.11 -19.06 -38.68
CA LYS A 436 20.16 -18.03 -38.84
C LYS A 436 20.34 -17.12 -37.62
N LEU A 437 19.23 -16.70 -37.02
CA LEU A 437 19.25 -15.75 -35.90
C LEU A 437 19.82 -16.38 -34.61
N ASP A 438 19.50 -17.66 -34.36
CA ASP A 438 20.07 -18.43 -33.25
C ASP A 438 21.55 -18.77 -33.52
N GLU A 439 21.92 -19.03 -34.77
CA GLU A 439 23.31 -19.28 -35.18
C GLU A 439 24.22 -18.07 -34.89
N GLU A 440 23.80 -16.86 -35.25
CA GLU A 440 24.53 -15.63 -34.93
C GLU A 440 24.67 -15.41 -33.42
N LYS A 441 23.56 -15.52 -32.67
CA LYS A 441 23.54 -15.33 -31.21
C LYS A 441 24.44 -16.33 -30.48
N PHE A 442 24.36 -17.62 -30.83
CA PHE A 442 25.18 -18.66 -30.18
C PHE A 442 26.65 -18.60 -30.57
N THR A 443 26.97 -18.13 -31.78
CA THR A 443 28.37 -17.89 -32.19
C THR A 443 28.98 -16.79 -31.33
N GLN A 444 28.29 -15.66 -31.19
CA GLN A 444 28.74 -14.55 -30.34
C GLN A 444 28.88 -14.96 -28.87
N GLU A 445 27.89 -15.67 -28.31
CA GLU A 445 27.96 -16.18 -26.93
C GLU A 445 29.17 -17.09 -26.72
N LEU A 446 29.41 -18.02 -27.66
CA LEU A 446 30.53 -18.98 -27.58
C LEU A 446 31.89 -18.27 -27.61
N GLU A 447 32.06 -17.29 -28.48
CA GLU A 447 33.30 -16.50 -28.58
C GLU A 447 33.60 -15.73 -27.29
N ILE A 448 32.59 -15.15 -26.65
CA ILE A 448 32.76 -14.44 -25.39
C ILE A 448 33.15 -15.43 -24.27
N TRP A 449 32.49 -16.60 -24.18
CA TRP A 449 32.84 -17.61 -23.17
C TRP A 449 34.23 -18.23 -23.38
N GLN A 450 34.65 -18.47 -24.61
CA GLN A 450 35.98 -19.00 -24.91
C GLN A 450 37.07 -18.00 -24.49
N ARG A 451 36.88 -16.71 -24.81
CA ARG A 451 37.78 -15.64 -24.34
C ARG A 451 37.79 -15.54 -22.82
N PHE A 452 36.62 -15.55 -22.18
CA PHE A 452 36.54 -15.53 -20.72
C PHE A 452 37.19 -16.75 -20.07
N ASN A 453 37.12 -17.94 -20.67
CA ASN A 453 37.78 -19.13 -20.14
C ASN A 453 39.31 -19.04 -20.24
N ALA A 454 39.82 -18.49 -21.35
CA ALA A 454 41.26 -18.38 -21.62
C ALA A 454 41.93 -17.14 -20.98
N CYS A 455 41.17 -16.15 -20.50
CA CYS A 455 41.73 -14.88 -20.00
C CYS A 455 42.44 -15.03 -18.64
N ASN A 456 43.36 -14.11 -18.38
CA ASN A 456 44.03 -13.97 -17.08
C ASN A 456 43.11 -13.29 -16.06
N LYS A 457 43.47 -13.36 -14.76
CA LYS A 457 42.65 -12.79 -13.66
C LYS A 457 42.36 -11.30 -13.83
N ASP A 458 43.31 -10.52 -14.35
CA ASP A 458 43.17 -9.08 -14.53
C ASP A 458 42.16 -8.71 -15.64
N GLU A 459 41.88 -9.63 -16.56
CA GLU A 459 40.96 -9.44 -17.70
C GLU A 459 39.53 -9.93 -17.39
N GLU A 460 39.34 -10.69 -16.30
CA GLU A 460 38.05 -11.27 -15.92
C GLU A 460 36.91 -10.24 -15.80
N PRO A 461 37.10 -9.04 -15.18
CA PRO A 461 36.03 -8.05 -15.05
C PRO A 461 35.51 -7.54 -16.41
N THR A 462 36.41 -7.40 -17.39
CA THR A 462 36.08 -6.90 -18.74
C THR A 462 35.20 -7.89 -19.48
N HIS A 463 35.56 -9.17 -19.45
CA HIS A 463 34.79 -10.23 -20.11
C HIS A 463 33.47 -10.54 -19.40
N ILE A 464 33.43 -10.44 -18.06
CA ILE A 464 32.15 -10.53 -17.32
C ILE A 464 31.21 -9.41 -17.74
N LYS A 465 31.71 -8.17 -17.86
CA LYS A 465 30.91 -7.04 -18.34
C LYS A 465 30.37 -7.27 -19.75
N GLU A 466 31.16 -7.89 -20.63
CA GLU A 466 30.73 -8.27 -21.97
C GLU A 466 29.61 -9.34 -21.95
N LEU A 467 29.77 -10.40 -21.14
CA LEU A 467 28.73 -11.42 -20.94
C LEU A 467 27.44 -10.84 -20.35
N VAL A 468 27.54 -9.99 -19.33
CA VAL A 468 26.38 -9.34 -18.71
C VAL A 468 25.65 -8.47 -19.73
N ARG A 469 26.36 -7.66 -20.52
CA ARG A 469 25.75 -6.86 -21.59
C ARG A 469 25.05 -7.74 -22.63
N PHE A 470 25.66 -8.85 -23.02
CA PHE A 470 25.07 -9.80 -23.96
C PHE A 470 23.73 -10.34 -23.43
N TYR A 471 23.70 -10.87 -22.20
CA TYR A 471 22.46 -11.43 -21.64
C TYR A 471 21.40 -10.37 -21.37
N VAL A 472 21.77 -9.22 -20.81
CA VAL A 472 20.82 -8.13 -20.55
C VAL A 472 20.19 -7.65 -21.86
N ARG A 473 20.95 -7.53 -22.95
CA ARG A 473 20.43 -7.16 -24.27
C ARG A 473 19.50 -8.21 -24.86
N GLU A 474 19.81 -9.49 -24.68
CA GLU A 474 19.01 -10.58 -25.19
C GLU A 474 17.65 -10.67 -24.47
N ILE A 475 17.67 -10.51 -23.14
CA ILE A 475 16.50 -10.53 -22.26
C ILE A 475 15.62 -9.30 -22.53
N ALA A 476 16.21 -8.11 -22.69
CA ALA A 476 15.48 -6.85 -22.73
C ALA A 476 14.38 -6.81 -23.80
N ASP A 477 13.22 -6.27 -23.39
CA ASP A 477 12.15 -5.86 -24.30
C ASP A 477 12.52 -4.59 -25.08
N ASN A 478 11.81 -4.33 -26.18
CA ASN A 478 11.90 -3.07 -26.96
C ASN A 478 10.53 -2.38 -26.95
N TYR A 479 9.98 -2.20 -25.75
CA TYR A 479 8.60 -1.80 -25.55
C TYR A 479 8.25 -0.49 -26.27
N SER A 480 7.17 -0.54 -27.06
CA SER A 480 6.62 0.59 -27.81
C SER A 480 5.14 0.79 -27.44
N PRO A 481 4.79 1.89 -26.74
CA PRO A 481 3.40 2.18 -26.38
C PRO A 481 2.47 2.23 -27.58
N THR A 482 2.90 2.89 -28.66
CA THR A 482 2.12 3.10 -29.88
C THR A 482 1.82 1.79 -30.60
N VAL A 483 2.82 0.92 -30.74
CA VAL A 483 2.65 -0.41 -31.37
C VAL A 483 1.70 -1.27 -30.52
N ARG A 484 1.88 -1.28 -29.20
CA ARG A 484 1.00 -2.02 -28.29
C ARG A 484 -0.45 -1.57 -28.38
N GLU A 485 -0.69 -0.27 -28.29
CA GLU A 485 -2.04 0.27 -28.34
C GLU A 485 -2.71 0.00 -29.69
N SER A 486 -1.97 0.14 -30.79
CA SER A 486 -2.46 -0.18 -32.12
C SER A 486 -2.86 -1.65 -32.22
N ILE A 487 -1.98 -2.59 -31.83
CA ILE A 487 -2.26 -4.01 -31.88
C ILE A 487 -3.48 -4.37 -31.02
N LEU A 488 -3.56 -3.88 -29.78
CA LEU A 488 -4.71 -4.17 -28.89
C LEU A 488 -6.03 -3.61 -29.43
N ARG A 489 -6.01 -2.47 -30.11
CA ARG A 489 -7.20 -1.91 -30.78
C ARG A 489 -7.61 -2.74 -32.00
N PHE A 490 -6.67 -3.33 -32.74
CA PHE A 490 -6.95 -4.21 -33.88
C PHE A 490 -7.37 -5.64 -33.47
N VAL A 491 -7.10 -6.05 -32.23
CA VAL A 491 -7.60 -7.33 -31.70
C VAL A 491 -9.14 -7.37 -31.76
N ALA A 492 -9.86 -6.29 -31.43
CA ALA A 492 -11.33 -6.31 -31.44
C ALA A 492 -11.95 -6.51 -32.84
N PRO A 493 -11.53 -5.78 -33.89
CA PRO A 493 -11.95 -6.03 -35.28
C PRO A 493 -11.62 -7.44 -35.79
N ILE A 494 -10.43 -7.96 -35.49
CA ILE A 494 -10.03 -9.32 -35.89
C ILE A 494 -10.93 -10.37 -35.21
N ARG A 495 -11.26 -10.15 -33.93
CA ARG A 495 -12.18 -11.01 -33.18
C ARG A 495 -13.61 -10.97 -33.74
N LEU A 496 -14.08 -9.81 -34.19
CA LEU A 496 -15.39 -9.63 -34.82
C LEU A 496 -15.48 -10.37 -36.17
N LEU A 497 -14.38 -10.41 -36.94
CA LEU A 497 -14.31 -11.11 -38.23
C LEU A 497 -14.19 -12.63 -38.11
N SER A 498 -13.58 -13.13 -37.03
CA SER A 498 -13.28 -14.57 -36.84
C SER A 498 -14.31 -15.34 -36.00
N GLY A 499 -15.08 -14.67 -35.13
CA GLY A 499 -15.96 -15.31 -34.15
C GLY A 499 -17.46 -15.11 -34.33
N GLY A 500 -17.90 -14.36 -35.35
CA GLY A 500 -19.30 -13.94 -35.53
C GLY A 500 -19.82 -13.04 -34.40
N PHE A 501 -21.09 -12.61 -34.45
CA PHE A 501 -21.72 -11.66 -33.51
C PHE A 501 -22.03 -12.22 -32.09
N MET A 502 -21.44 -13.35 -31.67
CA MET A 502 -21.75 -13.94 -30.36
C MET A 502 -20.99 -13.23 -29.21
N ARG A 503 -21.73 -12.82 -28.16
CA ARG A 503 -21.15 -12.26 -26.92
C ARG A 503 -20.38 -13.36 -26.19
N GLY A 504 -19.05 -13.21 -26.11
CA GLY A 504 -18.12 -14.18 -25.49
C GLY A 504 -16.95 -14.58 -26.41
N SER A 505 -17.15 -14.53 -27.74
CA SER A 505 -16.06 -14.69 -28.73
C SER A 505 -15.31 -13.37 -29.01
N MET A 506 -15.94 -12.21 -28.71
CA MET A 506 -15.36 -10.88 -28.89
C MET A 506 -14.51 -10.39 -27.70
N ILE A 507 -15.02 -10.47 -26.47
CA ILE A 507 -14.36 -9.98 -25.24
C ILE A 507 -14.48 -11.07 -24.17
N PRO A 508 -13.42 -11.40 -23.41
CA PRO A 508 -13.52 -12.30 -22.27
C PRO A 508 -14.53 -11.78 -21.26
N HIS A 509 -15.17 -12.69 -20.53
CA HIS A 509 -16.00 -12.32 -19.38
C HIS A 509 -15.06 -11.93 -18.23
N ILE A 510 -15.13 -10.67 -17.80
CA ILE A 510 -14.25 -10.12 -16.77
C ILE A 510 -15.02 -10.00 -15.46
N GLY A 511 -14.51 -10.60 -14.39
CA GLY A 511 -15.17 -10.66 -13.08
C GLY A 511 -14.21 -10.49 -11.91
N GLY A 512 -14.73 -10.68 -10.69
CA GLY A 512 -13.96 -10.66 -9.46
C GLY A 512 -13.75 -9.24 -8.90
N LYS A 513 -12.58 -9.00 -8.30
CA LYS A 513 -12.24 -7.75 -7.57
C LYS A 513 -11.74 -6.62 -8.49
N THR A 514 -12.41 -6.41 -9.62
CA THR A 514 -11.97 -5.46 -10.67
C THR A 514 -11.83 -4.01 -10.17
N GLU A 515 -12.82 -3.51 -9.42
CA GLU A 515 -12.79 -2.12 -8.90
C GLU A 515 -11.68 -1.89 -7.87
N VAL A 516 -11.39 -2.92 -7.05
CA VAL A 516 -10.28 -2.88 -6.10
C VAL A 516 -8.94 -2.81 -6.83
N VAL A 517 -8.77 -3.64 -7.87
CA VAL A 517 -7.55 -3.68 -8.70
C VAL A 517 -7.35 -2.35 -9.47
N LYS A 518 -8.43 -1.71 -9.93
CA LYS A 518 -8.37 -0.37 -10.53
C LYS A 518 -7.88 0.68 -9.54
N ALA A 519 -8.47 0.74 -8.35
CA ALA A 519 -8.04 1.66 -7.29
C ALA A 519 -6.55 1.46 -6.94
N LEU A 520 -6.14 0.20 -6.82
CA LEU A 520 -4.76 -0.23 -6.60
C LEU A 520 -3.77 0.28 -7.64
N SER A 521 -4.11 0.12 -8.93
CA SER A 521 -3.21 0.42 -10.05
C SER A 521 -2.73 1.87 -10.09
N SER A 522 -3.54 2.78 -9.53
CA SER A 522 -3.24 4.22 -9.46
C SER A 522 -2.15 4.54 -8.43
N LYS A 523 -2.00 3.74 -7.38
CA LYS A 523 -1.14 4.03 -6.22
C LYS A 523 0.07 3.09 -6.08
N TYR A 524 -0.01 1.87 -6.62
CA TYR A 524 0.99 0.83 -6.36
C TYR A 524 1.48 0.09 -7.61
N ASN A 525 2.55 -0.67 -7.43
CA ASN A 525 3.15 -1.50 -8.47
C ASN A 525 2.41 -2.84 -8.51
N LEU A 526 2.00 -3.29 -9.70
CA LEU A 526 1.21 -4.50 -9.85
C LEU A 526 2.03 -5.63 -10.46
N LEU A 527 1.93 -6.81 -9.86
CA LEU A 527 2.41 -8.07 -10.42
C LEU A 527 1.22 -8.99 -10.68
N TYR A 528 0.83 -9.15 -11.94
CA TYR A 528 -0.26 -10.04 -12.31
C TYR A 528 0.21 -11.50 -12.30
N ALA A 529 -0.56 -12.36 -11.64
CA ALA A 529 -0.28 -13.78 -11.46
C ALA A 529 -1.47 -14.63 -11.94
N PRO A 530 -1.69 -14.76 -13.25
CA PRO A 530 -2.73 -15.61 -13.82
C PRO A 530 -2.41 -17.12 -13.75
N THR A 531 -3.45 -17.96 -13.75
CA THR A 531 -3.34 -19.37 -14.13
C THR A 531 -2.95 -19.50 -15.60
N HIS A 532 -2.33 -20.62 -15.98
CA HIS A 532 -1.79 -20.88 -17.31
C HIS A 532 -2.39 -22.17 -17.90
N ARG A 533 -3.40 -22.01 -18.75
CA ARG A 533 -4.19 -23.08 -19.39
C ARG A 533 -3.94 -23.19 -20.90
N SER A 534 -3.74 -22.07 -21.61
CA SER A 534 -3.63 -22.05 -23.07
C SER A 534 -2.57 -21.05 -23.54
N HIS A 535 -2.10 -21.19 -24.79
CA HIS A 535 -1.34 -20.15 -25.47
C HIS A 535 -2.12 -18.83 -25.59
N LEU A 536 -3.46 -18.87 -25.52
CA LEU A 536 -4.31 -17.69 -25.56
C LEU A 536 -4.27 -16.86 -24.27
N ASP A 537 -3.82 -17.39 -23.13
CA ASP A 537 -3.93 -16.71 -21.83
C ASP A 537 -3.31 -15.31 -21.85
N SER A 538 -2.14 -15.18 -22.48
CA SER A 538 -1.44 -13.89 -22.53
C SER A 538 -2.23 -12.85 -23.30
N VAL A 539 -2.97 -13.28 -24.33
CA VAL A 539 -3.84 -12.41 -25.12
C VAL A 539 -5.10 -12.06 -24.33
N GLU A 540 -5.74 -13.04 -23.70
CA GLU A 540 -6.98 -12.81 -22.96
C GLU A 540 -6.76 -11.96 -21.70
N VAL A 541 -5.67 -12.19 -20.97
CA VAL A 541 -5.30 -11.37 -19.82
C VAL A 541 -4.93 -9.94 -20.26
N ALA A 542 -4.07 -9.78 -21.27
CA ALA A 542 -3.69 -8.44 -21.75
C ALA A 542 -4.89 -7.64 -22.27
N TYR A 543 -5.79 -8.29 -22.99
CA TYR A 543 -7.00 -7.65 -23.52
C TYR A 543 -8.00 -7.31 -22.40
N SER A 544 -8.16 -8.18 -21.40
CA SER A 544 -9.01 -7.90 -20.22
C SER A 544 -8.51 -6.70 -19.44
N LEU A 545 -7.19 -6.61 -19.22
CA LEU A 545 -6.56 -5.47 -18.55
C LEU A 545 -6.77 -4.17 -19.35
N PHE A 546 -6.55 -4.22 -20.67
CA PHE A 546 -6.77 -3.08 -21.56
C PHE A 546 -8.23 -2.58 -21.51
N HIS A 547 -9.21 -3.50 -21.55
CA HIS A 547 -10.63 -3.14 -21.51
C HIS A 547 -11.05 -2.50 -20.17
N LEU A 548 -10.42 -2.91 -19.06
CA LEU A 548 -10.65 -2.30 -17.74
C LEU A 548 -9.91 -0.96 -17.53
N GLY A 549 -9.11 -0.50 -18.50
CA GLY A 549 -8.23 0.67 -18.33
C GLY A 549 -7.07 0.42 -17.36
N LEU A 550 -6.78 -0.84 -17.04
CA LEU A 550 -5.65 -1.23 -16.21
C LEU A 550 -4.35 -1.20 -17.03
N PRO A 551 -3.20 -0.94 -16.39
CA PRO A 551 -1.95 -0.88 -17.11
C PRO A 551 -1.55 -2.28 -17.60
N VAL A 552 -1.43 -2.40 -18.93
CA VAL A 552 -1.01 -3.65 -19.58
C VAL A 552 0.44 -3.95 -19.21
N PRO A 553 0.74 -5.15 -18.68
CA PRO A 553 2.04 -5.48 -18.11
C PRO A 553 3.06 -5.88 -19.17
N ARG A 554 4.33 -5.84 -18.77
CA ARG A 554 5.40 -6.57 -19.44
C ARG A 554 5.42 -8.02 -18.97
N TYR A 555 5.89 -8.93 -19.79
CA TYR A 555 5.77 -10.36 -19.50
C TYR A 555 6.95 -11.17 -19.98
N ALA A 556 7.22 -12.27 -19.28
CA ALA A 556 8.21 -13.26 -19.68
C ALA A 556 7.69 -14.08 -20.87
N ALA A 557 8.46 -14.16 -21.95
CA ALA A 557 8.15 -15.02 -23.10
C ALA A 557 9.31 -15.96 -23.41
N GLY A 558 9.00 -17.21 -23.74
CA GLY A 558 10.00 -18.20 -24.13
C GLY A 558 10.75 -17.79 -25.40
N ILE A 559 12.07 -17.91 -25.41
CA ILE A 559 12.91 -17.52 -26.56
C ILE A 559 12.55 -18.27 -27.85
N ASN A 560 11.97 -19.47 -27.75
CA ASN A 560 11.49 -20.25 -28.89
C ASN A 560 10.37 -19.55 -29.69
N LEU A 561 9.57 -18.72 -29.03
CA LEU A 561 8.53 -17.90 -29.68
C LEU A 561 9.13 -16.71 -30.47
N MET A 562 10.40 -16.37 -30.21
CA MET A 562 11.14 -15.28 -30.84
C MET A 562 12.13 -15.78 -31.91
N SER A 563 11.92 -16.98 -32.44
CA SER A 563 12.82 -17.61 -33.41
C SER A 563 12.76 -17.00 -34.83
N ASN A 564 11.73 -16.19 -35.12
CA ASN A 564 11.56 -15.46 -36.38
C ASN A 564 11.70 -13.94 -36.12
N PRO A 565 12.43 -13.18 -36.96
CA PRO A 565 12.60 -11.73 -36.81
C PRO A 565 11.30 -10.93 -36.61
N PHE A 566 10.24 -11.27 -37.35
CA PHE A 566 8.95 -10.59 -37.23
C PHE A 566 8.32 -10.83 -35.85
N TRP A 567 8.32 -12.09 -35.38
CA TRP A 567 7.76 -12.45 -34.08
C TRP A 567 8.61 -11.91 -32.92
N GLU A 568 9.94 -11.90 -33.03
CA GLU A 568 10.83 -11.27 -32.05
C GLU A 568 10.55 -9.77 -31.95
N TRP A 569 10.51 -9.06 -33.07
CA TRP A 569 10.21 -7.63 -33.11
C TRP A 569 8.83 -7.33 -32.51
N MET A 570 7.80 -8.08 -32.90
CA MET A 570 6.43 -7.83 -32.45
C MET A 570 6.29 -8.08 -30.94
N LEU A 571 6.75 -9.23 -30.43
CA LEU A 571 6.63 -9.57 -29.01
C LEU A 571 7.45 -8.62 -28.13
N LYS A 572 8.69 -8.29 -28.53
CA LYS A 572 9.52 -7.32 -27.78
C LYS A 572 8.89 -5.92 -27.79
N SER A 573 8.25 -5.51 -28.89
CA SER A 573 7.51 -4.24 -28.96
C SER A 573 6.29 -4.20 -28.04
N LEU A 574 5.67 -5.35 -27.78
CA LEU A 574 4.56 -5.48 -26.84
C LEU A 574 4.99 -5.52 -25.36
N GLY A 575 6.31 -5.55 -25.08
CA GLY A 575 6.86 -5.63 -23.73
C GLY A 575 7.20 -7.05 -23.27
N ALA A 576 7.38 -7.99 -24.20
CA ALA A 576 7.87 -9.33 -23.89
C ALA A 576 9.39 -9.32 -23.68
N TYR A 577 9.85 -9.72 -22.50
CA TYR A 577 11.27 -9.98 -22.25
C TYR A 577 11.58 -11.47 -22.42
N ALA A 578 12.74 -11.78 -23.00
CA ALA A 578 13.07 -13.13 -23.45
C ALA A 578 13.57 -14.01 -22.30
N VAL A 579 13.00 -15.22 -22.20
CA VAL A 579 13.40 -16.25 -21.23
C VAL A 579 13.84 -17.51 -21.96
N ASP A 580 15.09 -17.89 -21.75
CA ASP A 580 15.70 -19.11 -22.26
C ASP A 580 15.76 -20.17 -21.15
N ARG A 581 14.84 -21.14 -21.25
CA ARG A 581 14.72 -22.22 -20.26
C ARG A 581 15.92 -23.18 -20.30
N GLU A 582 16.61 -23.29 -21.44
CA GLU A 582 17.81 -24.14 -21.58
C GLU A 582 19.04 -23.52 -20.88
N ARG A 583 19.04 -22.20 -20.66
CA ARG A 583 20.11 -21.46 -19.95
C ARG A 583 19.89 -21.32 -18.44
N THR A 584 18.87 -21.95 -17.87
CA THR A 584 18.60 -21.88 -16.41
C THR A 584 19.74 -22.43 -15.54
N ARG A 585 20.62 -23.29 -16.09
CA ARG A 585 21.83 -23.79 -15.42
C ARG A 585 23.01 -22.81 -15.44
N ASN A 586 22.94 -21.76 -16.26
CA ASN A 586 23.94 -20.70 -16.30
C ASN A 586 23.62 -19.67 -15.21
N SER A 587 24.46 -19.64 -14.17
CA SER A 587 24.25 -18.79 -13.00
C SER A 587 24.25 -17.29 -13.35
N LEU A 588 25.09 -16.87 -14.29
CA LEU A 588 25.18 -15.47 -14.72
C LEU A 588 23.92 -15.03 -15.48
N TYR A 589 23.40 -15.90 -16.36
CA TYR A 589 22.15 -15.65 -17.08
C TYR A 589 20.95 -15.53 -16.11
N LEU A 590 20.84 -16.46 -15.16
CA LEU A 590 19.75 -16.46 -14.17
C LEU A 590 19.76 -15.20 -13.29
N GLU A 591 20.95 -14.74 -12.90
CA GLU A 591 21.13 -13.49 -12.16
C GLU A 591 20.66 -12.28 -12.98
N CYS A 592 21.06 -12.21 -14.26
CA CYS A 592 20.61 -11.15 -15.18
C CYS A 592 19.09 -11.12 -15.31
N LEU A 593 18.46 -12.29 -15.49
CA LEU A 593 17.00 -12.40 -15.61
C LEU A 593 16.26 -11.98 -14.34
N THR A 594 16.76 -12.42 -13.17
CA THR A 594 16.19 -12.12 -11.86
C THR A 594 16.23 -10.61 -11.58
N LEU A 595 17.39 -9.99 -11.80
CA LEU A 595 17.56 -8.55 -11.58
C LEU A 595 16.81 -7.70 -12.61
N TYR A 596 16.69 -8.18 -13.85
CA TYR A 596 15.85 -7.54 -14.86
C TYR A 596 14.39 -7.42 -14.39
N SER A 597 13.80 -8.55 -13.96
CA SER A 597 12.43 -8.60 -13.43
C SER A 597 12.29 -7.75 -12.15
N GLN A 598 13.27 -7.80 -11.26
CA GLN A 598 13.28 -7.03 -10.02
C GLN A 598 13.30 -5.51 -10.30
N VAL A 599 14.20 -5.03 -11.16
CA VAL A 599 14.31 -3.60 -11.49
C VAL A 599 13.03 -3.09 -12.11
N MET A 600 12.38 -3.86 -13.00
CA MET A 600 11.10 -3.44 -13.57
C MET A 600 10.05 -3.18 -12.49
N LEU A 601 9.92 -4.10 -11.53
CA LEU A 601 8.99 -3.95 -10.41
C LEU A 601 9.36 -2.77 -9.51
N GLU A 602 10.64 -2.52 -9.25
CA GLU A 602 11.11 -1.35 -8.47
C GLU A 602 10.81 -0.01 -9.14
N GLN A 603 10.82 0.03 -10.48
CA GLN A 603 10.55 1.24 -11.27
C GLN A 603 9.07 1.45 -11.56
N GLY A 604 8.18 0.61 -11.00
CA GLY A 604 6.74 0.75 -11.15
C GLY A 604 6.15 0.24 -12.46
N ILE A 605 6.94 -0.50 -13.24
CA ILE A 605 6.50 -1.15 -14.47
C ILE A 605 5.68 -2.40 -14.09
N PRO A 606 4.38 -2.46 -14.44
CA PRO A 606 3.57 -3.62 -14.15
C PRO A 606 4.10 -4.85 -14.89
N SER A 607 4.17 -5.96 -14.17
CA SER A 607 4.71 -7.21 -14.70
C SER A 607 3.66 -8.32 -14.64
N LEU A 608 3.77 -9.28 -15.53
CA LEU A 608 2.94 -10.48 -15.57
C LEU A 608 3.83 -11.71 -15.58
N VAL A 609 3.54 -12.60 -14.65
CA VAL A 609 4.24 -13.88 -14.51
C VAL A 609 3.22 -14.99 -14.38
N TYR A 610 3.45 -16.11 -15.07
CA TYR A 610 2.70 -17.34 -14.87
C TYR A 610 3.39 -18.16 -13.79
N PRO A 611 2.89 -18.16 -12.53
CA PRO A 611 3.63 -18.71 -11.40
C PRO A 611 3.78 -20.24 -11.49
N GLU A 612 2.87 -20.91 -12.19
CA GLU A 612 2.93 -22.35 -12.51
C GLU A 612 4.21 -22.71 -13.33
N GLY A 613 4.81 -21.74 -14.04
CA GLY A 613 6.01 -21.88 -14.87
C GLY A 613 5.82 -22.68 -16.16
N THR A 614 4.76 -23.49 -16.25
CA THR A 614 4.33 -24.22 -17.44
C THR A 614 2.80 -24.14 -17.56
N ARG A 615 2.27 -24.40 -18.75
CA ARG A 615 0.83 -24.59 -18.93
C ARG A 615 0.41 -25.87 -18.23
N SER A 616 -0.77 -25.86 -17.63
CA SER A 616 -1.41 -27.06 -17.11
C SER A 616 -1.83 -27.96 -18.27
N ARG A 617 -1.19 -29.12 -18.37
CA ARG A 617 -1.55 -30.17 -19.34
C ARG A 617 -2.62 -31.12 -18.81
N THR A 618 -2.92 -31.04 -17.51
CA THR A 618 -3.92 -31.88 -16.87
C THR A 618 -5.24 -31.16 -16.64
N GLY A 619 -5.34 -29.86 -16.95
CA GLY A 619 -6.55 -29.04 -16.71
C GLY A 619 -6.60 -28.45 -15.29
N GLY A 620 -6.05 -29.15 -14.30
CA GLY A 620 -6.00 -28.72 -12.89
C GLY A 620 -4.99 -27.60 -12.61
N ILE A 621 -5.03 -27.05 -11.39
CA ILE A 621 -4.08 -26.03 -10.93
C ILE A 621 -2.72 -26.68 -10.64
N VAL A 622 -1.66 -26.14 -11.24
CA VAL A 622 -0.29 -26.60 -11.05
C VAL A 622 0.32 -25.85 -9.85
N PRO A 623 1.15 -26.51 -9.02
CA PRO A 623 1.84 -25.84 -7.92
C PRO A 623 2.67 -24.64 -8.39
N VAL A 624 2.56 -23.55 -7.64
CA VAL A 624 3.27 -22.29 -7.91
C VAL A 624 4.77 -22.45 -7.64
N LYS A 625 5.60 -21.99 -8.58
CA LYS A 625 7.06 -21.92 -8.43
C LYS A 625 7.46 -20.59 -7.78
N THR A 626 8.24 -20.67 -6.70
CA THR A 626 8.64 -19.50 -5.89
C THR A 626 9.67 -18.58 -6.55
N GLY A 627 10.38 -19.03 -7.59
CA GLY A 627 11.48 -18.29 -8.20
C GLY A 627 11.12 -16.88 -8.67
N LEU A 628 10.05 -16.71 -9.45
CA LEU A 628 9.62 -15.38 -9.90
C LEU A 628 8.96 -14.56 -8.78
N LEU A 629 8.33 -15.21 -7.80
CA LEU A 629 7.79 -14.53 -6.60
C LEU A 629 8.90 -13.90 -5.76
N SER A 630 10.08 -14.53 -5.71
CA SER A 630 11.25 -13.97 -5.03
C SER A 630 11.67 -12.62 -5.61
N THR A 631 11.48 -12.38 -6.91
CA THR A 631 11.80 -11.09 -7.54
C THR A 631 10.94 -9.96 -7.00
N ALA A 632 9.68 -10.26 -6.67
CA ALA A 632 8.75 -9.29 -6.13
C ALA A 632 9.06 -8.99 -4.65
N VAL A 633 9.36 -10.02 -3.86
CA VAL A 633 9.81 -9.87 -2.47
C VAL A 633 11.12 -9.08 -2.39
N ASN A 634 12.08 -9.39 -3.27
CA ASN A 634 13.37 -8.70 -3.32
C ASN A 634 13.22 -7.25 -3.77
N ALA A 635 12.36 -6.97 -4.76
CA ALA A 635 12.08 -5.61 -5.21
C ALA A 635 11.44 -4.76 -4.09
N PHE A 636 10.53 -5.34 -3.30
CA PHE A 636 9.98 -4.69 -2.12
C PHE A 636 11.07 -4.41 -1.06
N ARG A 637 11.88 -5.42 -0.73
CA ARG A 637 12.96 -5.29 0.27
C ARG A 637 14.05 -4.29 -0.15
N SER A 638 14.37 -4.20 -1.44
CA SER A 638 15.42 -3.31 -1.94
C SER A 638 14.97 -1.86 -2.06
N SER A 639 13.71 -1.62 -2.45
CA SER A 639 13.21 -0.29 -2.79
C SER A 639 12.27 0.31 -1.74
N GLY A 640 11.73 -0.50 -0.83
CA GLY A 640 10.62 -0.16 0.05
C GLY A 640 9.30 0.10 -0.70
N THR A 641 9.28 0.03 -2.03
CA THR A 641 8.08 0.34 -2.82
C THR A 641 7.13 -0.84 -2.75
N GLU A 642 5.87 -0.61 -2.38
CA GLU A 642 4.87 -1.68 -2.31
C GLU A 642 4.66 -2.32 -3.68
N ILE A 643 4.56 -3.65 -3.66
CA ILE A 643 4.16 -4.44 -4.81
C ILE A 643 2.95 -5.26 -4.41
N VAL A 644 1.90 -5.16 -5.21
CA VAL A 644 0.67 -5.90 -5.00
C VAL A 644 0.57 -6.98 -6.07
N ILE A 645 0.57 -8.24 -5.61
CA ILE A 645 0.32 -9.37 -6.47
C ILE A 645 -1.19 -9.44 -6.74
N VAL A 646 -1.55 -9.57 -8.00
CA VAL A 646 -2.96 -9.68 -8.43
C VAL A 646 -3.14 -11.08 -9.03
N PRO A 647 -3.60 -12.07 -8.24
CA PRO A 647 -3.90 -13.38 -8.78
C PRO A 647 -5.10 -13.30 -9.73
N MET A 648 -5.05 -14.06 -10.82
CA MET A 648 -6.14 -14.11 -11.80
C MET A 648 -6.47 -15.56 -12.14
N ALA A 649 -7.74 -15.94 -12.01
CA ALA A 649 -8.21 -17.26 -12.42
C ALA A 649 -8.75 -17.17 -13.85
N VAL A 650 -8.12 -17.88 -14.78
CA VAL A 650 -8.54 -17.98 -16.19
C VAL A 650 -9.23 -19.32 -16.40
N SER A 651 -10.51 -19.29 -16.78
CA SER A 651 -11.34 -20.47 -17.06
C SER A 651 -11.80 -20.48 -18.52
N TYR A 652 -11.62 -21.61 -19.19
CA TYR A 652 -12.02 -21.82 -20.59
C TYR A 652 -13.18 -22.80 -20.67
N GLU A 653 -14.20 -22.48 -21.46
CA GLU A 653 -15.24 -23.42 -21.85
C GLU A 653 -14.65 -24.55 -22.71
N THR A 654 -13.70 -24.22 -23.58
CA THR A 654 -12.93 -25.18 -24.39
C THR A 654 -11.52 -24.65 -24.59
N VAL A 655 -10.53 -25.48 -24.26
CA VAL A 655 -9.11 -25.18 -24.47
C VAL A 655 -8.72 -25.61 -25.90
N PRO A 656 -8.20 -24.71 -26.76
CA PRO A 656 -7.88 -25.04 -28.15
C PRO A 656 -6.87 -26.20 -28.32
N GLU A 657 -5.94 -26.35 -27.36
CA GLU A 657 -4.87 -27.33 -27.38
C GLU A 657 -5.19 -28.64 -26.64
N ASP A 658 -6.41 -28.83 -26.15
CA ASP A 658 -6.78 -29.98 -25.33
C ASP A 658 -6.44 -31.34 -25.96
N ASN A 659 -6.66 -31.50 -27.26
CA ASN A 659 -6.29 -32.72 -27.98
C ASN A 659 -4.79 -33.04 -27.89
N GLN A 660 -3.93 -32.02 -27.94
CA GLN A 660 -2.47 -32.21 -27.78
C GLN A 660 -2.09 -32.57 -26.34
N PHE A 661 -2.88 -32.12 -25.36
CA PHE A 661 -2.65 -32.45 -23.95
C PHE A 661 -3.13 -33.85 -23.58
N CYS A 662 -4.06 -34.40 -24.36
CA CYS A 662 -4.59 -35.76 -24.22
C CYS A 662 -3.98 -36.78 -25.20
N ASP A 663 -2.83 -36.46 -25.82
CA ASP A 663 -2.12 -37.31 -26.79
C ASP A 663 -2.99 -37.74 -28.01
N ILE A 664 -3.98 -36.91 -28.37
CA ILE A 664 -4.82 -37.11 -29.55
C ILE A 664 -4.16 -36.39 -30.73
N HIS A 665 -3.66 -37.16 -31.69
CA HIS A 665 -2.97 -36.64 -32.88
C HIS A 665 -3.93 -35.86 -33.79
N GLU A 666 -3.91 -34.52 -33.68
CA GLU A 666 -4.55 -33.60 -34.62
C GLU A 666 -3.57 -32.49 -34.99
N GLU A 667 -3.28 -32.33 -36.29
CA GLU A 667 -2.52 -31.19 -36.78
C GLU A 667 -3.35 -29.91 -36.64
N LEU A 668 -3.12 -29.19 -35.55
CA LEU A 668 -3.86 -27.97 -35.26
C LEU A 668 -3.33 -26.82 -36.13
N SER A 669 -3.97 -26.58 -37.27
CA SER A 669 -3.71 -25.39 -38.09
C SER A 669 -4.11 -24.11 -37.37
N MET A 670 -3.56 -22.95 -37.76
CA MET A 670 -3.93 -21.65 -37.17
C MET A 670 -5.44 -21.37 -37.29
N GLY A 671 -6.06 -21.77 -38.42
CA GLY A 671 -7.51 -21.67 -38.61
C GLY A 671 -8.29 -22.59 -37.68
N GLY A 672 -7.82 -23.83 -37.47
CA GLY A 672 -8.41 -24.77 -36.51
C GLY A 672 -8.28 -24.31 -35.05
N PHE A 673 -7.15 -23.70 -34.70
CA PHE A 673 -6.93 -23.11 -33.37
C PHE A 673 -7.89 -21.95 -33.08
N LEU A 674 -8.10 -21.07 -34.06
CA LEU A 674 -9.07 -19.97 -33.95
C LEU A 674 -10.53 -20.46 -33.93
N ALA A 675 -10.85 -21.52 -34.68
CA ALA A 675 -12.19 -22.11 -34.73
C ALA A 675 -12.59 -22.84 -33.44
N LYS A 676 -11.62 -23.36 -32.67
CA LYS A 676 -11.84 -23.98 -31.35
C LYS A 676 -11.97 -22.97 -30.21
N ARG A 677 -11.83 -21.67 -30.49
CA ARG A 677 -11.94 -20.63 -29.46
C ARG A 677 -13.38 -20.54 -28.93
N SER A 678 -13.50 -20.39 -27.62
CA SER A 678 -14.76 -20.45 -26.89
C SER A 678 -14.84 -19.32 -25.86
N ASN A 679 -15.87 -19.36 -24.99
CA ASN A 679 -16.00 -18.40 -23.91
C ASN A 679 -14.83 -18.54 -22.92
N VAL A 680 -14.20 -17.40 -22.61
CA VAL A 680 -13.12 -17.28 -21.64
C VAL A 680 -13.56 -16.37 -20.51
N TYR A 681 -13.32 -16.81 -19.27
CA TYR A 681 -13.61 -16.05 -18.06
C TYR A 681 -12.29 -15.69 -17.38
N VAL A 682 -12.11 -14.41 -17.06
CA VAL A 682 -10.93 -13.86 -16.38
C VAL A 682 -11.39 -13.21 -15.09
N GLU A 683 -11.16 -13.90 -13.98
CA GLU A 683 -11.62 -13.50 -12.65
C GLU A 683 -10.44 -12.94 -11.84
N PHE A 684 -10.54 -11.66 -11.43
CA PHE A 684 -9.55 -11.02 -10.57
C PHE A 684 -9.76 -11.46 -9.12
N CYS A 685 -8.77 -12.12 -8.53
CA CYS A 685 -8.82 -12.61 -7.17
C CYS A 685 -8.56 -11.48 -6.16
N ASP A 686 -8.61 -11.81 -4.87
CA ASP A 686 -8.18 -10.89 -3.81
C ASP A 686 -6.70 -10.48 -3.99
N PRO A 687 -6.41 -9.18 -4.13
CA PRO A 687 -5.03 -8.69 -4.26
C PRO A 687 -4.21 -9.00 -3.00
N ILE A 688 -2.93 -9.31 -3.19
CA ILE A 688 -2.01 -9.73 -2.12
C ILE A 688 -0.85 -8.74 -2.05
N PRO A 689 -0.85 -7.84 -1.06
CA PRO A 689 0.29 -6.98 -0.79
C PRO A 689 1.51 -7.75 -0.33
N ILE A 690 2.70 -7.38 -0.81
CA ILE A 690 3.93 -8.05 -0.37
C ILE A 690 4.31 -7.63 1.05
N SER A 691 4.05 -6.38 1.46
CA SER A 691 4.39 -5.92 2.82
C SER A 691 3.77 -6.75 3.94
N GLU A 692 2.59 -7.32 3.73
CA GLU A 692 1.92 -8.17 4.72
C GLU A 692 2.68 -9.49 4.99
N TYR A 693 3.38 -10.03 3.99
CA TYR A 693 3.98 -11.36 4.05
C TYR A 693 5.51 -11.33 3.95
N ALA A 694 6.13 -10.20 3.60
CA ALA A 694 7.58 -10.08 3.43
C ALA A 694 8.40 -10.41 4.69
N HIS A 695 7.75 -10.43 5.86
CA HIS A 695 8.30 -10.69 7.18
C HIS A 695 8.24 -12.14 7.64
N THR A 696 7.45 -12.99 6.96
CA THR A 696 7.31 -14.39 7.35
C THR A 696 8.62 -15.15 7.12
N GLU A 697 8.76 -16.34 7.71
CA GLU A 697 9.96 -17.17 7.58
C GLU A 697 10.24 -17.55 6.11
N ASP A 698 9.19 -17.93 5.37
CA ASP A 698 9.22 -18.10 3.91
C ASP A 698 8.10 -17.28 3.24
N PRO A 699 8.40 -16.01 2.87
CA PRO A 699 7.44 -15.16 2.19
C PRO A 699 6.96 -15.73 0.86
N THR A 700 7.85 -16.43 0.14
CA THR A 700 7.50 -16.93 -1.19
C THR A 700 6.54 -18.10 -1.13
N LEU A 701 6.70 -18.97 -0.13
CA LEU A 701 5.78 -20.07 0.12
C LEU A 701 4.39 -19.56 0.57
N GLU A 702 4.35 -18.61 1.50
CA GLU A 702 3.08 -18.02 1.95
C GLU A 702 2.34 -17.33 0.80
N LEU A 703 3.04 -16.52 -0.01
CA LEU A 703 2.47 -15.90 -1.21
C LEU A 703 1.95 -16.96 -2.20
N SER A 704 2.68 -18.07 -2.36
CA SER A 704 2.27 -19.17 -3.25
C SER A 704 0.96 -19.83 -2.81
N TYR A 705 0.78 -20.02 -1.50
CA TYR A 705 -0.45 -20.53 -0.90
C TYR A 705 -1.62 -19.59 -1.14
N ARG A 706 -1.43 -18.28 -0.89
CA ARG A 706 -2.45 -17.25 -1.08
C ARG A 706 -2.90 -17.13 -2.54
N ILE A 707 -1.96 -17.16 -3.48
CA ILE A 707 -2.24 -17.18 -4.93
C ILE A 707 -3.10 -18.39 -5.29
N THR A 708 -2.68 -19.58 -4.85
CA THR A 708 -3.38 -20.85 -5.14
C THR A 708 -4.79 -20.85 -4.56
N LYS A 709 -4.95 -20.39 -3.31
CA LYS A 709 -6.25 -20.23 -2.66
C LYS A 709 -7.17 -19.28 -3.43
N GLY A 710 -6.64 -18.13 -3.85
CA GLY A 710 -7.35 -17.18 -4.71
C GLY A 710 -7.81 -17.83 -6.01
N TRP A 711 -6.91 -18.53 -6.72
CA TRP A 711 -7.28 -19.22 -7.95
C TRP A 711 -8.40 -20.25 -7.75
N LYS A 712 -8.34 -21.09 -6.71
CA LYS A 712 -9.40 -22.06 -6.39
C LYS A 712 -10.74 -21.36 -6.14
N GLN A 713 -10.74 -20.33 -5.28
CA GLN A 713 -11.95 -19.62 -4.89
C GLN A 713 -12.63 -18.89 -6.05
N TYR A 714 -11.84 -18.27 -6.94
CA TYR A 714 -12.37 -17.44 -8.02
C TYR A 714 -12.52 -18.21 -9.35
N HIS A 715 -12.01 -19.44 -9.47
CA HIS A 715 -12.16 -20.26 -10.66
C HIS A 715 -13.63 -20.42 -11.05
N LYS A 716 -13.99 -20.01 -12.28
CA LYS A 716 -15.35 -20.13 -12.77
C LYS A 716 -15.66 -21.59 -13.09
N LEU A 717 -16.61 -22.20 -12.38
CA LEU A 717 -17.10 -23.55 -12.65
C LEU A 717 -18.08 -23.50 -13.83
N LEU A 718 -17.70 -24.14 -14.94
CA LEU A 718 -18.46 -24.12 -16.18
C LEU A 718 -19.31 -25.39 -16.36
N PRO A 719 -20.52 -25.28 -16.97
CA PRO A 719 -21.44 -26.41 -17.11
C PRO A 719 -20.82 -27.66 -17.73
N ASN A 720 -20.00 -27.51 -18.78
CA ASN A 720 -19.38 -28.64 -19.47
C ASN A 720 -18.30 -29.33 -18.62
N GLN A 721 -17.60 -28.58 -17.75
CA GLN A 721 -16.61 -29.14 -16.83
C GLN A 721 -17.30 -29.94 -15.72
N ILE A 722 -18.43 -29.43 -15.20
CA ILE A 722 -19.25 -30.13 -14.19
C ILE A 722 -19.80 -31.44 -14.78
N VAL A 723 -20.40 -31.40 -15.97
CA VAL A 723 -20.89 -32.61 -16.64
C VAL A 723 -19.76 -33.60 -16.94
N ALA A 724 -18.59 -33.12 -17.36
CA ALA A 724 -17.43 -33.97 -17.58
C ALA A 724 -16.91 -34.63 -16.28
N LYS A 725 -16.91 -33.90 -15.16
CA LYS A 725 -16.57 -34.42 -13.83
C LYS A 725 -17.56 -35.50 -13.38
N ILE A 726 -18.86 -35.26 -13.53
CA ILE A 726 -19.90 -36.26 -13.23
C ILE A 726 -19.73 -37.51 -14.09
N LEU A 727 -19.51 -37.37 -15.40
CA LEU A 727 -19.25 -38.52 -16.28
C LEU A 727 -17.99 -39.30 -15.86
N SER A 728 -16.90 -38.60 -15.54
CA SER A 728 -15.65 -39.21 -15.07
C SER A 728 -15.82 -40.00 -13.77
N GLU A 729 -16.66 -39.50 -12.84
CA GLU A 729 -16.96 -40.17 -11.56
C GLU A 729 -17.94 -41.34 -11.68
N ASN A 730 -18.67 -41.45 -12.80
CA ASN A 730 -19.70 -42.47 -13.04
C ASN A 730 -19.32 -43.39 -14.21
N GLU A 731 -18.08 -43.89 -14.25
CA GLU A 731 -17.59 -44.83 -15.27
C GLU A 731 -17.88 -44.38 -16.71
N HIS A 732 -17.79 -43.08 -16.96
CA HIS A 732 -17.98 -42.44 -18.26
C HIS A 732 -19.37 -42.61 -18.88
N SER A 733 -20.38 -42.99 -18.07
CA SER A 733 -21.74 -43.29 -18.51
C SER A 733 -22.79 -42.85 -17.48
N VAL A 734 -23.78 -42.05 -17.89
CA VAL A 734 -24.86 -41.55 -17.02
C VAL A 734 -26.23 -41.74 -17.68
N GLU A 735 -27.22 -42.22 -16.92
CA GLU A 735 -28.60 -42.31 -17.37
C GLU A 735 -29.28 -40.93 -17.34
N LEU A 736 -30.00 -40.55 -18.40
CA LEU A 736 -30.67 -39.24 -18.51
C LEU A 736 -31.73 -39.00 -17.42
N SER A 737 -32.29 -40.05 -16.80
CA SER A 737 -33.22 -39.92 -15.69
C SER A 737 -32.55 -39.48 -14.38
N GLN A 738 -31.24 -39.72 -14.25
CA GLN A 738 -30.45 -39.45 -13.03
C GLN A 738 -29.65 -38.16 -13.12
N SER A 739 -29.60 -37.53 -14.30
CA SER A 739 -28.66 -36.45 -14.59
C SER A 739 -28.82 -35.22 -13.71
N THR A 740 -30.05 -34.75 -13.52
CA THR A 740 -30.34 -33.55 -12.73
C THR A 740 -29.99 -33.77 -11.26
N MET A 741 -30.32 -34.94 -10.72
CA MET A 741 -29.99 -35.35 -9.35
C MET A 741 -28.47 -35.40 -9.12
N LEU A 742 -27.70 -35.92 -10.08
CA LEU A 742 -26.23 -35.95 -9.99
C LEU A 742 -25.63 -34.54 -9.99
N VAL A 743 -26.23 -33.60 -10.72
CA VAL A 743 -25.80 -32.19 -10.70
C VAL A 743 -26.16 -31.53 -9.36
N GLU A 744 -27.35 -31.78 -8.81
CA GLU A 744 -27.74 -31.29 -7.48
C GLU A 744 -26.80 -31.80 -6.38
N ASP A 745 -26.48 -33.09 -6.41
CA ASP A 745 -25.50 -33.71 -5.50
C ASP A 745 -24.12 -33.07 -5.66
N PHE A 746 -23.66 -32.84 -6.90
CA PHE A 746 -22.40 -32.15 -7.17
C PHE A 746 -22.38 -30.74 -6.57
N ILE A 747 -23.43 -29.93 -6.78
CA ILE A 747 -23.53 -28.55 -6.26
C ILE A 747 -23.53 -28.53 -4.73
N THR A 748 -24.15 -29.54 -4.11
CA THR A 748 -24.22 -29.66 -2.65
C THR A 748 -22.87 -30.03 -2.05
N ARG A 749 -22.10 -30.89 -2.73
CA ARG A 749 -20.77 -31.33 -2.29
C ARG A 749 -19.65 -30.33 -2.57
N HIS A 750 -19.76 -29.54 -3.63
CA HIS A 750 -18.67 -28.66 -4.08
C HIS A 750 -19.02 -27.18 -3.90
N ASN A 751 -18.21 -26.46 -3.13
CA ASN A 751 -18.37 -25.02 -2.99
C ASN A 751 -17.49 -24.28 -4.01
N GLY A 752 -18.07 -23.35 -4.76
CA GLY A 752 -17.28 -22.63 -5.77
C GLY A 752 -18.02 -21.53 -6.50
N ASN A 753 -17.30 -20.89 -7.43
CA ASN A 753 -17.81 -19.79 -8.25
C ASN A 753 -18.52 -20.33 -9.49
N TYR A 754 -19.78 -20.72 -9.35
CA TYR A 754 -20.60 -21.26 -10.43
C TYR A 754 -21.01 -20.20 -11.46
N LEU A 755 -21.03 -20.58 -12.75
CA LEU A 755 -21.66 -19.75 -13.79
C LEU A 755 -23.19 -19.64 -13.60
N THR A 756 -23.82 -20.77 -13.25
CA THR A 756 -25.23 -20.89 -12.86
C THR A 756 -25.32 -22.02 -11.84
N LYS A 757 -26.32 -21.96 -10.95
CA LYS A 757 -26.60 -23.00 -9.95
C LYS A 757 -27.90 -23.77 -10.26
N ASP A 758 -28.54 -23.51 -11.40
CA ASP A 758 -29.69 -24.27 -11.84
C ASP A 758 -29.24 -25.64 -12.39
N PRO A 759 -29.61 -26.76 -11.75
CA PRO A 759 -29.16 -28.09 -12.15
C PRO A 759 -29.56 -28.48 -13.59
N GLU A 760 -30.77 -28.10 -14.03
CA GLU A 760 -31.23 -28.39 -15.39
C GLU A 760 -30.44 -27.59 -16.42
N GLU A 761 -30.17 -26.32 -16.12
CA GLU A 761 -29.38 -25.44 -16.97
C GLU A 761 -27.93 -25.93 -17.10
N ILE A 762 -27.32 -26.37 -15.98
CA ILE A 762 -25.97 -26.94 -15.97
C ILE A 762 -25.91 -28.18 -16.86
N TRP A 763 -26.82 -29.13 -16.65
CA TRP A 763 -26.82 -30.37 -17.42
C TRP A 763 -27.01 -30.10 -18.90
N GLU A 764 -28.03 -29.33 -19.27
CA GLU A 764 -28.40 -29.12 -20.66
C GLU A 764 -27.35 -28.31 -21.42
N LYS A 765 -26.78 -27.25 -20.82
CA LYS A 765 -25.68 -26.49 -21.44
C LYS A 765 -24.41 -27.34 -21.53
N GLY A 766 -24.04 -28.02 -20.45
CA GLY A 766 -22.83 -28.83 -20.40
C GLY A 766 -22.87 -29.96 -21.42
N ARG A 767 -23.97 -30.71 -21.47
CA ARG A 767 -24.21 -31.78 -22.46
C ARG A 767 -24.13 -31.25 -23.89
N LYS A 768 -24.82 -30.15 -24.22
CA LYS A 768 -24.79 -29.55 -25.57
C LYS A 768 -23.38 -29.18 -26.02
N ILE A 769 -22.55 -28.61 -25.14
CA ILE A 769 -21.17 -28.25 -25.45
C ILE A 769 -20.34 -29.51 -25.75
N LEU A 770 -20.45 -30.54 -24.91
CA LEU A 770 -19.73 -31.80 -25.08
C LEU A 770 -20.18 -32.56 -26.34
N GLU A 771 -21.47 -32.56 -26.67
CA GLU A 771 -22.05 -33.15 -27.89
C GLU A 771 -21.59 -32.44 -29.16
N LYS A 772 -21.61 -31.09 -29.16
CA LYS A 772 -21.13 -30.28 -30.29
C LYS A 772 -19.67 -30.59 -30.62
N ARG A 773 -18.89 -30.92 -29.60
CA ARG A 773 -17.49 -31.34 -29.72
C ARG A 773 -17.28 -32.82 -29.96
N LYS A 774 -18.36 -33.60 -30.06
CA LYS A 774 -18.36 -35.06 -30.26
C LYS A 774 -17.62 -35.83 -29.15
N LEU A 775 -17.58 -35.28 -27.94
CA LEU A 775 -16.93 -35.90 -26.78
C LEU A 775 -17.83 -36.92 -26.08
N ILE A 776 -19.15 -36.78 -26.27
CA ILE A 776 -20.16 -37.68 -25.73
C ILE A 776 -21.15 -38.08 -26.82
N GLU A 777 -21.88 -39.17 -26.59
CA GLU A 777 -23.03 -39.57 -27.37
C GLU A 777 -24.22 -39.89 -26.48
N VAL A 778 -25.43 -39.73 -27.03
CA VAL A 778 -26.67 -40.07 -26.34
C VAL A 778 -27.37 -41.16 -27.14
N ALA A 779 -27.47 -42.35 -26.55
CA ALA A 779 -28.14 -43.50 -27.14
C ALA A 779 -28.93 -44.23 -26.05
N ASN A 780 -30.16 -44.67 -26.38
CA ASN A 780 -31.02 -45.43 -25.46
C ASN A 780 -31.18 -44.79 -24.07
N ARG A 781 -31.36 -43.46 -24.01
CA ARG A 781 -31.47 -42.68 -22.77
C ARG A 781 -30.22 -42.65 -21.88
N ILE A 782 -29.07 -43.09 -22.38
CA ILE A 782 -27.78 -43.07 -21.69
C ILE A 782 -26.85 -42.10 -22.42
N VAL A 783 -26.18 -41.24 -21.65
CA VAL A 783 -25.08 -40.40 -22.12
C VAL A 783 -23.77 -41.13 -21.87
N ARG A 784 -22.98 -41.39 -22.91
CA ARG A 784 -21.68 -42.06 -22.83
C ARG A 784 -20.56 -41.21 -23.38
N SER A 785 -19.38 -41.32 -22.78
CA SER A 785 -18.18 -40.66 -23.29
C SER A 785 -17.66 -41.36 -24.53
N LYS A 786 -17.38 -40.59 -25.59
CA LYS A 786 -16.66 -41.06 -26.80
C LYS A 786 -15.15 -40.89 -26.67
N GLN A 787 -14.72 -39.90 -25.89
CA GLN A 787 -13.32 -39.54 -25.70
C GLN A 787 -13.05 -39.34 -24.21
N GLU A 788 -12.86 -40.45 -23.49
CA GLU A 788 -12.67 -40.47 -22.03
C GLU A 788 -11.50 -39.58 -21.58
N ALA A 789 -10.40 -39.56 -22.34
CA ALA A 789 -9.23 -38.72 -22.04
C ALA A 789 -9.58 -37.22 -21.95
N LEU A 790 -10.43 -36.72 -22.85
CA LEU A 790 -10.86 -35.32 -22.83
C LEU A 790 -11.91 -35.06 -21.76
N ILE A 791 -12.82 -36.02 -21.52
CA ILE A 791 -13.78 -35.92 -20.41
C ILE A 791 -13.04 -35.82 -19.07
N ASN A 792 -12.03 -36.66 -18.85
CA ASN A 792 -11.18 -36.57 -17.67
C ASN A 792 -10.44 -35.23 -17.59
N TYR A 793 -9.87 -34.75 -18.70
CA TYR A 793 -9.18 -33.45 -18.77
C TYR A 793 -10.09 -32.26 -18.43
N TYR A 794 -11.36 -32.26 -18.85
CA TYR A 794 -12.32 -31.22 -18.48
C TYR A 794 -12.83 -31.38 -17.04
N GLY A 795 -12.96 -32.61 -16.54
CA GLY A 795 -13.35 -32.90 -15.17
C GLY A 795 -12.30 -32.43 -14.14
N THR A 796 -11.02 -32.56 -14.44
CA THR A 796 -9.90 -32.10 -13.59
C THR A 796 -9.73 -30.57 -13.56
N MET A 797 -10.47 -29.82 -14.40
CA MET A 797 -10.50 -28.36 -14.29
C MET A 797 -11.28 -27.88 -13.07
N ILE A 798 -12.19 -28.70 -12.54
CA ILE A 798 -12.86 -28.45 -11.26
C ILE A 798 -11.81 -28.52 -10.15
N PRO A 799 -11.52 -27.41 -9.44
CA PRO A 799 -10.57 -27.43 -8.34
C PRO A 799 -11.06 -28.36 -7.23
N GLU A 800 -10.16 -29.18 -6.68
CA GLU A 800 -10.50 -30.03 -5.54
C GLU A 800 -10.66 -29.18 -4.27
N ASP A 801 -11.80 -29.39 -3.59
CA ASP A 801 -12.04 -28.97 -2.22
C ASP A 801 -11.19 -29.88 -1.32
N GLU A 802 -10.19 -29.34 -0.64
CA GLU A 802 -9.50 -30.09 0.41
C GLU A 802 -9.80 -29.48 1.77
N ASP A 803 -10.38 -30.32 2.62
CA ASP A 803 -10.17 -30.28 4.06
C ASP A 803 -8.78 -30.85 4.38
N GLN A 804 -8.07 -30.16 5.29
CA GLN A 804 -6.93 -30.65 6.09
C GLN A 804 -5.56 -30.93 5.42
N LYS A 805 -4.73 -29.89 5.30
CA LYS A 805 -3.37 -29.78 5.90
C LYS A 805 -2.59 -28.65 5.23
N TYR A 806 -2.41 -27.55 5.96
CA TYR A 806 -1.12 -26.90 6.26
C TYR A 806 -1.34 -25.90 7.38
#